data_AF-A0A6C0HW45-F1
#
_entry.id   AF-A0A6C0HW45-F1
#
_cell.length_a   1.000
_cell.length_b   1.000
_cell.length_c   1.000
_cell.angle_alpha   90.00
_cell.angle_beta   90.00
_cell.angle_gamma   90.00
#
_symmetry.space_group_name_H-M   'P 1'
#
loop_
_entity.id
_entity.type
_entity.pdbx_description
1 polymer ?
#
loop_
_entity_poly.entity_id
_entity_poly.type
_entity_poly.pdbx_seq_one_letter_code
_entity_poly.pdbx_strand_id
1 'polypeptide(L)'
;MGVERFFSSLKRDYNFIHTINKKVSAEHLLIDFNSIVHITSQFLLNKGSYDKKETFEIELIEEVGLYIETLLKDYFHVDKLLTITICVDGVPSMAKINEQRKRRYMGEIISSLVKKEDKSFSWSRNNIGPGTIFMSNMMKYLVSSIFEERLRKYCLNLKYYHVSDIEEMGEGEMKILHHIDYLIKKHSDYKRDNFVIYSPDSDVIILLLMKTAQNNLNLYMFRNDQQLSTYKNPVYNQIDINHYKKILIDYVSSRINKRIDENLIIMDIVFILTVFGDDFLPKLETVRVNTDINLIMDHYILNLIKYGTILNYDNYYKINIENFMSFLKSLEKKEEYFLRRNARYHVTSNYNRIVNDIIGYQMNILRELIIEYLWKFIYYNKPEFVKVSPINVSKHISIDKLEDFMNKAEPSKNMSSFTNNIYKNEKVWDKMLNIISDYYIEILNVIDGKKLMKEKIYSNEIFFIEALPNELLKDIIAYFYFNYELPIVIPLKMNQDSNDKLMIHNYKSTENPHDKRTKKMKDVQLEYYKIEHKLDNYYKILNPRDQFYYDIYFKNEINYSNYYKLHFTMDNNNNSKNNNSKNNNKNIISDYLKGFNWVVNYYHNNNRYYNNIDLTWYYKHNRSPLLRDIMNNANVKLLNIRMNNTFNTQKDFHYMTPLEHYILVTPFNISNIVKIKEQLLKSIGYLSLDKITSIAKFIKDHPKYYYDLDKIHKDLKTDKIIDCSGSIFLSKCHLTFLENYISMISFINDFRK
;
A
#
# COMPACT_ATOMS: atom_id res chain seq x y z
N MET A 1 -2.27 2.83 -1.97
CA MET A 1 -1.20 3.03 -0.95
C MET A 1 -1.66 3.80 0.32
N GLY A 2 -2.85 3.53 0.89
CA GLY A 2 -3.34 4.20 2.12
C GLY A 2 -3.76 5.68 2.00
N VAL A 3 -3.49 6.30 0.84
CA VAL A 3 -3.77 7.70 0.51
C VAL A 3 -5.24 8.09 0.66
N GLU A 4 -6.16 7.33 0.07
CA GLU A 4 -7.60 7.61 0.23
C GLU A 4 -8.04 7.56 1.70
N ARG A 5 -7.46 6.63 2.48
CA ARG A 5 -7.76 6.50 3.90
C ARG A 5 -7.21 7.66 4.71
N PHE A 6 -6.01 8.14 4.39
CA PHE A 6 -5.44 9.32 5.03
C PHE A 6 -6.42 10.49 4.95
N PHE A 7 -6.96 10.76 3.76
CA PHE A 7 -7.88 11.88 3.61
C PHE A 7 -9.26 11.60 4.16
N SER A 8 -9.75 10.36 4.11
CA SER A 8 -10.96 10.00 4.85
C SER A 8 -10.81 10.27 6.36
N SER A 9 -9.58 10.27 6.87
CA SER A 9 -9.26 10.59 8.27
C SER A 9 -9.02 12.08 8.53
N LEU A 10 -8.67 12.88 7.51
CA LEU A 10 -8.50 14.33 7.59
C LEU A 10 -9.85 15.06 7.70
N LYS A 11 -10.72 14.70 8.65
CA LYS A 11 -12.07 15.25 8.89
C LYS A 11 -13.01 15.28 7.66
N ARG A 12 -14.32 15.24 7.92
CA ARG A 12 -15.36 15.33 6.88
C ARG A 12 -15.38 16.67 6.11
N ASP A 13 -14.59 17.65 6.55
CA ASP A 13 -14.64 19.04 6.07
C ASP A 13 -13.86 19.27 4.76
N TYR A 14 -13.01 18.32 4.33
CA TYR A 14 -12.23 18.44 3.09
C TYR A 14 -12.74 17.46 2.03
N ASN A 15 -13.85 17.81 1.36
CA ASN A 15 -14.35 17.01 0.25
C ASN A 15 -13.65 17.42 -1.06
N PHE A 16 -12.67 16.62 -1.49
CA PHE A 16 -11.91 16.83 -2.75
C PHE A 16 -12.32 15.83 -3.86
N ILE A 17 -13.27 14.94 -3.56
CA ILE A 17 -13.84 13.97 -4.51
C ILE A 17 -15.27 14.42 -4.82
N HIS A 18 -15.53 14.67 -6.10
CA HIS A 18 -16.84 15.15 -6.56
C HIS A 18 -17.46 14.16 -7.52
N THR A 19 -18.64 13.64 -7.17
CA THR A 19 -19.43 12.83 -8.10
C THR A 19 -19.94 13.71 -9.24
N ILE A 20 -19.77 13.20 -10.45
CA ILE A 20 -19.98 13.94 -11.69
C ILE A 20 -21.47 13.96 -12.03
N ASN A 21 -22.05 15.16 -11.93
CA ASN A 21 -23.44 15.44 -12.31
C ASN A 21 -23.52 16.36 -13.54
N LYS A 22 -22.38 16.88 -14.01
CA LYS A 22 -22.24 17.79 -15.15
C LYS A 22 -21.02 17.39 -15.95
N LYS A 23 -20.99 17.74 -17.23
CA LYS A 23 -19.83 17.50 -18.10
C LYS A 23 -18.57 18.17 -17.57
N VAL A 24 -17.43 17.50 -17.75
CA VAL A 24 -16.11 17.93 -17.33
C VAL A 24 -15.44 18.73 -18.44
N SER A 25 -14.81 19.85 -18.07
CA SER A 25 -13.99 20.66 -18.97
C SER A 25 -12.58 20.07 -19.02
N ALA A 26 -12.10 19.76 -20.22
CA ALA A 26 -10.75 19.23 -20.43
C ALA A 26 -10.21 19.74 -21.77
N GLU A 27 -9.00 20.28 -21.75
CA GLU A 27 -8.23 20.60 -22.94
C GLU A 27 -7.35 19.42 -23.35
N HIS A 28 -6.79 18.70 -22.35
CA HIS A 28 -5.98 17.51 -22.54
C HIS A 28 -6.58 16.33 -21.77
N LEU A 29 -7.03 15.29 -22.47
CA LEU A 29 -7.48 14.04 -21.87
C LEU A 29 -6.42 12.96 -22.06
N LEU A 30 -5.94 12.36 -20.97
CA LEU A 30 -5.04 11.21 -20.98
C LEU A 30 -5.74 10.01 -20.33
N ILE A 31 -5.67 8.84 -20.97
CA ILE A 31 -6.43 7.66 -20.56
C ILE A 31 -5.46 6.52 -20.23
N ASP A 32 -5.56 6.01 -19.00
CA ASP A 32 -4.99 4.72 -18.60
C ASP A 32 -5.87 3.59 -19.16
N PHE A 33 -5.44 3.04 -20.29
CA PHE A 33 -6.29 2.27 -21.19
C PHE A 33 -6.68 0.89 -20.66
N ASN A 34 -5.74 0.20 -20.00
CA ASN A 34 -5.92 -1.21 -19.65
C ASN A 34 -7.14 -1.42 -18.75
N SER A 35 -7.46 -0.44 -17.90
CA SER A 35 -8.65 -0.44 -17.06
C SER A 35 -9.97 -0.55 -17.85
N ILE A 36 -10.07 0.12 -19.00
CA ILE A 36 -11.27 0.10 -19.85
C ILE A 36 -11.51 -1.32 -20.36
N VAL A 37 -10.46 -1.98 -20.84
CA VAL A 37 -10.54 -3.37 -21.34
C VAL A 37 -10.99 -4.33 -20.24
N HIS A 38 -10.51 -4.14 -19.00
CA HIS A 38 -10.95 -4.95 -17.88
C HIS A 38 -12.45 -4.76 -17.57
N ILE A 39 -12.95 -3.53 -17.59
CA ILE A 39 -14.36 -3.22 -17.35
C ILE A 39 -15.25 -3.81 -18.44
N THR A 40 -14.91 -3.58 -19.72
CA THR A 40 -15.71 -4.04 -20.86
C THR A 40 -15.69 -5.55 -21.02
N SER A 41 -14.54 -6.21 -20.84
CA SER A 41 -14.45 -7.67 -20.92
C SER A 41 -15.28 -8.36 -19.84
N GLN A 42 -15.28 -7.84 -18.61
CA GLN A 42 -16.09 -8.38 -17.52
C GLN A 42 -17.58 -8.19 -17.79
N PHE A 43 -17.97 -7.05 -18.38
CA PHE A 43 -19.35 -6.80 -18.78
C PHE A 43 -19.82 -7.80 -19.86
N LEU A 44 -19.05 -7.97 -20.94
CA LEU A 44 -19.42 -8.89 -22.02
C LEU A 44 -19.52 -10.34 -21.53
N LEU A 45 -18.55 -10.81 -20.74
CA LEU A 45 -18.57 -12.15 -20.15
C LEU A 45 -19.79 -12.40 -19.25
N ASN A 46 -20.38 -11.36 -18.67
CA ASN A 46 -21.59 -11.47 -17.86
C ASN A 46 -22.89 -11.41 -18.68
N LYS A 47 -22.85 -10.84 -19.89
CA LYS A 47 -24.02 -10.60 -20.75
C LYS A 47 -24.25 -11.70 -21.80
N GLY A 48 -23.16 -12.21 -22.38
CA GLY A 48 -23.21 -13.10 -23.53
C GLY A 48 -22.81 -14.54 -23.22
N SER A 49 -23.36 -15.47 -24.00
CA SER A 49 -22.80 -16.81 -24.17
C SER A 49 -21.93 -16.79 -25.41
N TYR A 50 -20.65 -17.09 -25.23
CA TYR A 50 -19.68 -17.18 -26.31
C TYR A 50 -19.24 -18.62 -26.45
N ASP A 51 -18.86 -19.02 -27.66
CA ASP A 51 -18.31 -20.35 -27.94
C ASP A 51 -16.87 -20.28 -28.46
N LYS A 52 -16.48 -19.15 -29.06
CA LYS A 52 -15.16 -18.94 -29.68
C LYS A 52 -14.47 -17.69 -29.16
N LYS A 53 -13.16 -17.79 -29.00
CA LYS A 53 -12.30 -16.69 -28.51
C LYS A 53 -12.30 -15.52 -29.51
N GLU A 54 -12.22 -15.83 -30.79
CA GLU A 54 -12.11 -14.84 -31.85
C GLU A 54 -13.37 -13.97 -31.94
N THR A 55 -14.56 -14.57 -31.84
CA THR A 55 -15.83 -13.83 -31.86
C THR A 55 -15.98 -12.91 -30.65
N PHE A 56 -15.58 -13.39 -29.46
CA PHE A 56 -15.59 -12.58 -28.25
C PHE A 56 -14.63 -11.39 -28.37
N GLU A 57 -13.41 -11.61 -28.86
CA GLU A 57 -12.38 -10.56 -28.96
C GLU A 57 -12.76 -9.48 -29.98
N ILE A 58 -13.43 -9.83 -31.09
CA ILE A 58 -13.94 -8.85 -32.06
C ILE A 58 -15.02 -7.97 -31.43
N GLU A 59 -16.00 -8.56 -30.72
CA GLU A 59 -17.04 -7.77 -30.04
C GLU A 59 -16.45 -6.90 -28.92
N LEU A 60 -15.46 -7.43 -28.18
CA LEU A 60 -14.76 -6.69 -27.14
C LEU A 60 -14.03 -5.45 -27.68
N ILE A 61 -13.38 -5.55 -28.84
CA ILE A 61 -12.69 -4.40 -29.47
C ILE A 61 -13.70 -3.30 -29.82
N GLU A 62 -14.81 -3.63 -30.46
CA GLU A 62 -15.84 -2.64 -30.79
C GLU A 62 -16.50 -2.03 -29.55
N GLU A 63 -16.80 -2.83 -28.53
CA GLU A 63 -17.39 -2.34 -27.28
C GLU A 63 -16.43 -1.40 -26.52
N VAL A 64 -15.11 -1.64 -26.57
CA VAL A 64 -14.11 -0.70 -26.04
C VAL A 64 -14.15 0.64 -26.79
N GLY A 65 -14.27 0.63 -28.11
CA GLY A 65 -14.42 1.85 -28.90
C GLY A 65 -15.68 2.62 -28.53
N LEU A 66 -16.81 1.93 -28.42
CA LEU A 66 -18.09 2.51 -27.99
C LEU A 66 -18.00 3.08 -26.57
N TYR A 67 -17.32 2.39 -25.65
CA TYR A 67 -17.11 2.88 -24.29
C TYR A 67 -16.39 4.23 -24.29
N ILE A 68 -15.32 4.39 -25.07
CA ILE A 68 -14.57 5.64 -25.17
C ILE A 68 -15.44 6.74 -25.79
N GLU A 69 -16.19 6.45 -26.84
CA GLU A 69 -17.10 7.43 -27.45
C GLU A 69 -18.18 7.91 -26.48
N THR A 70 -18.84 6.99 -25.77
CA THR A 70 -19.84 7.30 -24.75
C THR A 70 -19.24 8.11 -23.61
N LEU A 71 -18.04 7.74 -23.14
CA LEU A 71 -17.30 8.47 -22.13
C LEU A 71 -17.12 9.94 -22.53
N LEU A 72 -16.62 10.19 -23.75
CA LEU A 72 -16.40 11.55 -24.26
C LEU A 72 -17.72 12.31 -24.43
N LYS A 73 -18.69 11.70 -25.11
CA LYS A 73 -19.95 12.34 -25.49
C LYS A 73 -20.77 12.73 -24.27
N ASP A 74 -20.85 11.86 -23.26
CA ASP A 74 -21.79 12.03 -22.16
C ASP A 74 -21.16 12.78 -20.98
N TYR A 75 -19.84 12.65 -20.78
CA TYR A 75 -19.16 13.18 -19.59
C TYR A 75 -18.19 14.32 -19.86
N PHE A 76 -17.84 14.64 -21.11
CA PHE A 76 -16.92 15.73 -21.42
C PHE A 76 -17.55 16.83 -22.29
N HIS A 77 -17.04 18.05 -22.09
CA HIS A 77 -17.22 19.17 -23.02
C HIS A 77 -16.32 18.97 -24.24
N VAL A 78 -16.82 18.19 -25.20
CA VAL A 78 -16.05 17.76 -26.39
C VAL A 78 -15.57 18.92 -27.28
N ASP A 79 -16.20 20.08 -27.18
CA ASP A 79 -15.81 21.32 -27.86
C ASP A 79 -14.50 21.92 -27.30
N LYS A 80 -14.12 21.57 -26.07
CA LYS A 80 -12.88 22.07 -25.44
C LYS A 80 -11.69 21.14 -25.59
N LEU A 81 -11.92 19.88 -25.94
CA LEU A 81 -10.87 18.88 -26.08
C LEU A 81 -9.93 19.23 -27.25
N LEU A 82 -8.67 19.52 -26.92
CA LEU A 82 -7.61 19.81 -27.88
C LEU A 82 -6.76 18.56 -28.15
N THR A 83 -6.53 17.73 -27.14
CA THR A 83 -5.77 16.48 -27.31
C THR A 83 -6.39 15.31 -26.56
N ILE A 84 -6.35 14.14 -27.17
CA ILE A 84 -6.68 12.85 -26.53
C ILE A 84 -5.46 11.94 -26.66
N THR A 85 -4.99 11.42 -25.53
CA THR A 85 -3.87 10.46 -25.47
C THR A 85 -4.32 9.18 -24.78
N ILE A 86 -4.24 8.05 -25.48
CA ILE A 86 -4.50 6.72 -24.92
C ILE A 86 -3.16 6.08 -24.56
N CYS A 87 -2.95 5.80 -23.27
CA CYS A 87 -1.73 5.17 -22.76
C CYS A 87 -1.98 3.71 -22.44
N VAL A 88 -1.34 2.83 -23.21
CA VAL A 88 -1.46 1.38 -23.09
C VAL A 88 -0.24 0.84 -22.33
N ASP A 89 -0.41 -0.15 -21.45
CA ASP A 89 0.74 -0.74 -20.78
C ASP A 89 1.71 -1.35 -21.81
N GLY A 90 2.95 -0.89 -21.78
CA GLY A 90 4.07 -1.52 -22.49
C GLY A 90 4.87 -2.42 -21.56
N VAL A 91 6.15 -2.64 -21.90
CA VAL A 91 7.06 -3.40 -21.03
C VAL A 91 7.53 -2.53 -19.86
N PRO A 92 7.24 -2.89 -18.60
CA PRO A 92 7.57 -2.06 -17.44
C PRO A 92 8.97 -2.37 -16.88
N SER A 93 9.34 -1.79 -15.74
CA SER A 93 10.58 -2.12 -15.02
C SER A 93 10.60 -3.56 -14.52
N MET A 94 11.78 -4.13 -14.27
CA MET A 94 11.92 -5.49 -13.73
C MET A 94 11.21 -5.67 -12.39
N ALA A 95 11.14 -4.62 -11.56
CA ALA A 95 10.39 -4.62 -10.33
C ALA A 95 8.90 -4.91 -10.58
N LYS A 96 8.28 -4.24 -11.55
CA LYS A 96 6.90 -4.53 -11.93
C LYS A 96 6.77 -5.89 -12.61
N ILE A 97 7.68 -6.26 -13.51
CA ILE A 97 7.68 -7.59 -14.18
C ILE A 97 7.63 -8.72 -13.14
N ASN A 98 8.40 -8.62 -12.06
CA ASN A 98 8.39 -9.60 -10.98
C ASN A 98 7.04 -9.64 -10.24
N GLU A 99 6.40 -8.50 -10.02
CA GLU A 99 5.02 -8.42 -9.49
C GLU A 99 4.01 -9.10 -10.43
N GLN A 100 4.06 -8.78 -11.73
CA GLN A 100 3.16 -9.36 -12.72
C GLN A 100 3.32 -10.88 -12.82
N ARG A 101 4.57 -11.36 -12.78
CA ARG A 101 4.91 -12.79 -12.79
C ARG A 101 4.33 -13.52 -11.58
N LYS A 102 4.50 -12.98 -10.37
CA LYS A 102 3.90 -13.53 -9.14
C LYS A 102 2.38 -13.65 -9.26
N ARG A 103 1.73 -12.57 -9.74
CA ARG A 103 0.27 -12.53 -9.95
C ARG A 103 -0.21 -13.55 -10.98
N ARG A 104 0.51 -13.75 -12.09
CA ARG A 104 0.16 -14.76 -13.10
C ARG A 104 0.28 -16.19 -12.55
N TYR A 105 1.37 -16.52 -11.85
CA TYR A 105 1.52 -17.82 -11.19
C TYR A 105 0.42 -18.08 -10.15
N MET A 106 0.11 -17.08 -9.30
CA MET A 106 -1.01 -17.20 -8.35
C MET A 106 -2.36 -17.39 -9.04
N GLY A 107 -2.60 -16.71 -10.17
CA GLY A 107 -3.81 -16.88 -10.96
C GLY A 107 -4.01 -18.31 -11.48
N GLU A 108 -2.96 -18.91 -12.03
CA GLU A 108 -2.99 -20.32 -12.48
C GLU A 108 -3.22 -21.29 -11.31
N ILE A 109 -2.53 -21.06 -10.18
CA ILE A 109 -2.72 -21.87 -8.97
C ILE A 109 -4.16 -21.80 -8.49
N ILE A 110 -4.74 -20.61 -8.34
CA ILE A 110 -6.14 -20.44 -7.92
C ILE A 110 -7.08 -21.13 -8.90
N SER A 111 -6.85 -20.97 -10.20
CA SER A 111 -7.66 -21.65 -11.23
C SER A 111 -7.56 -23.17 -11.17
N SER A 112 -6.44 -23.72 -10.70
CA SER A 112 -6.26 -25.18 -10.52
C SER A 112 -6.96 -25.71 -9.26
N LEU A 113 -7.10 -24.87 -8.23
CA LEU A 113 -7.74 -25.21 -6.96
C LEU A 113 -9.26 -25.22 -7.07
N VAL A 114 -9.83 -24.32 -7.88
CA VAL A 114 -11.27 -24.29 -8.14
C VAL A 114 -11.64 -25.44 -9.09
N LYS A 115 -12.57 -26.31 -8.67
CA LYS A 115 -13.16 -27.30 -9.58
C LYS A 115 -13.78 -26.56 -10.77
N LYS A 116 -13.29 -26.85 -11.99
CA LYS A 116 -13.86 -26.29 -13.21
C LYS A 116 -15.34 -26.64 -13.27
N GLU A 117 -16.21 -25.64 -13.17
CA GLU A 117 -17.46 -25.70 -13.92
C GLU A 117 -17.06 -25.82 -15.40
N ASP A 118 -17.75 -26.69 -16.14
CA ASP A 118 -17.77 -26.63 -17.60
C ASP A 118 -18.49 -25.35 -18.02
N LYS A 119 -17.87 -24.19 -17.81
CA LYS A 119 -18.25 -23.00 -18.58
C LYS A 119 -17.83 -23.31 -20.01
N SER A 120 -18.81 -23.27 -20.93
CA SER A 120 -18.59 -23.48 -22.36
C SER A 120 -17.50 -22.56 -22.92
N PHE A 121 -17.31 -21.39 -22.28
CA PHE A 121 -16.28 -20.43 -22.63
C PHE A 121 -15.68 -19.70 -21.43
N SER A 122 -14.37 -19.45 -21.50
CA SER A 122 -13.66 -18.57 -20.58
C SER A 122 -12.62 -17.77 -21.35
N TRP A 123 -12.47 -16.50 -20.98
CA TRP A 123 -11.45 -15.62 -21.54
C TRP A 123 -10.48 -15.18 -20.44
N SER A 124 -9.19 -15.43 -20.66
CA SER A 124 -8.16 -15.15 -19.66
C SER A 124 -7.78 -13.67 -19.66
N ARG A 125 -7.74 -13.07 -18.47
CA ARG A 125 -7.23 -11.69 -18.28
C ARG A 125 -5.76 -11.55 -18.69
N ASN A 126 -5.00 -12.65 -18.77
CA ASN A 126 -3.61 -12.65 -19.26
C ASN A 126 -3.50 -12.27 -20.75
N ASN A 127 -4.63 -12.24 -21.48
CA ASN A 127 -4.68 -11.70 -22.84
C ASN A 127 -4.49 -10.16 -22.86
N ILE A 128 -4.77 -9.47 -21.74
CA ILE A 128 -4.55 -8.03 -21.56
C ILE A 128 -3.10 -7.82 -21.10
N GLY A 129 -2.18 -7.89 -22.05
CA GLY A 129 -0.77 -7.64 -21.78
C GLY A 129 0.05 -7.50 -23.06
N PRO A 130 1.23 -6.86 -22.99
CA PRO A 130 2.10 -6.70 -24.15
C PRO A 130 2.43 -8.06 -24.78
N GLY A 131 2.50 -8.08 -26.11
CA GLY A 131 2.92 -9.25 -26.89
C GLY A 131 1.80 -10.24 -27.27
N THR A 132 0.56 -10.07 -26.79
CA THR A 132 -0.56 -10.97 -27.12
C THR A 132 -1.22 -10.62 -28.46
N ILE A 133 -1.86 -11.61 -29.11
CA ILE A 133 -2.68 -11.41 -30.32
C ILE A 133 -3.76 -10.35 -30.07
N PHE A 134 -4.47 -10.47 -28.95
CA PHE A 134 -5.56 -9.57 -28.59
C PHE A 134 -5.10 -8.11 -28.52
N MET A 135 -4.02 -7.83 -27.79
CA MET A 135 -3.50 -6.47 -27.69
C MET A 135 -2.96 -5.96 -29.03
N SER A 136 -2.35 -6.81 -29.85
CA SER A 136 -1.94 -6.43 -31.21
C SER A 136 -3.13 -5.98 -32.06
N ASN A 137 -4.24 -6.71 -32.03
CA ASN A 137 -5.47 -6.35 -32.74
C ASN A 137 -6.12 -5.09 -32.17
N MET A 138 -6.12 -4.93 -30.84
CA MET A 138 -6.60 -3.72 -30.18
C MET A 138 -5.77 -2.49 -30.59
N MET A 139 -4.44 -2.60 -30.69
CA MET A 139 -3.59 -1.47 -31.14
C MET A 139 -3.89 -1.08 -32.58
N LYS A 140 -4.04 -2.07 -33.48
CA LYS A 140 -4.44 -1.81 -34.87
C LYS A 140 -5.76 -1.06 -34.95
N TYR A 141 -6.72 -1.41 -34.10
CA TYR A 141 -8.01 -0.72 -34.02
C TYR A 141 -7.85 0.72 -33.52
N LEU A 142 -7.18 0.94 -32.38
CA LEU A 142 -7.01 2.27 -31.78
C LEU A 142 -6.24 3.24 -32.67
N VAL A 143 -5.27 2.76 -33.46
CA VAL A 143 -4.46 3.57 -34.38
C VAL A 143 -5.14 3.74 -35.75
N SER A 144 -6.23 3.03 -36.01
CA SER A 144 -6.92 3.10 -37.31
C SER A 144 -7.50 4.49 -37.57
N SER A 145 -7.44 4.94 -38.82
CA SER A 145 -8.09 6.19 -39.26
C SER A 145 -9.59 6.16 -39.01
N ILE A 146 -10.23 4.99 -39.12
CA ILE A 146 -11.67 4.79 -38.85
C ILE A 146 -11.99 5.17 -37.41
N PHE A 147 -11.22 4.69 -36.43
CA PHE A 147 -11.45 5.02 -35.03
C PHE A 147 -11.15 6.49 -34.74
N GLU A 148 -10.07 7.04 -35.30
CA GLU A 148 -9.77 8.46 -35.14
C GLU A 148 -10.88 9.36 -35.72
N GLU A 149 -11.44 9.02 -36.89
CA GLU A 149 -12.56 9.72 -37.51
C GLU A 149 -13.83 9.66 -36.63
N ARG A 150 -14.10 8.51 -35.99
CA ARG A 150 -15.20 8.37 -35.02
C ARG A 150 -15.05 9.36 -33.87
N LEU A 151 -13.84 9.50 -33.31
CA LEU A 151 -13.58 10.46 -32.22
C LEU A 151 -13.70 11.92 -32.69
N ARG A 152 -13.12 12.25 -33.85
CA ARG A 152 -13.14 13.62 -34.42
C ARG A 152 -14.53 14.11 -34.76
N LYS A 153 -15.47 13.21 -35.07
CA LYS A 153 -16.88 13.54 -35.28
C LYS A 153 -17.53 14.21 -34.06
N TYR A 154 -17.07 13.86 -32.85
CA TYR A 154 -17.56 14.44 -31.60
C TYR A 154 -16.65 15.58 -31.11
N CYS A 155 -15.34 15.42 -31.25
CA CYS A 155 -14.35 16.39 -30.79
C CYS A 155 -13.85 17.28 -31.94
N LEU A 156 -14.69 18.22 -32.39
CA LEU A 156 -14.42 19.05 -33.57
C LEU A 156 -13.14 19.91 -33.46
N ASN A 157 -12.74 20.27 -32.23
CA ASN A 157 -11.54 21.08 -31.96
C ASN A 157 -10.30 20.23 -31.65
N LEU A 158 -10.39 18.90 -31.81
CA LEU A 158 -9.28 17.98 -31.53
C LEU A 158 -8.12 18.24 -32.48
N LYS A 159 -7.01 18.76 -31.94
CA LYS A 159 -5.78 19.01 -32.68
C LYS A 159 -4.96 17.74 -32.83
N TYR A 160 -4.89 16.93 -31.77
CA TYR A 160 -4.03 15.75 -31.73
C TYR A 160 -4.71 14.56 -31.06
N TYR A 161 -4.70 13.41 -31.73
CA TYR A 161 -5.05 12.11 -31.18
C TYR A 161 -3.80 11.23 -31.17
N HIS A 162 -3.50 10.61 -30.05
CA HIS A 162 -2.31 9.79 -29.89
C HIS A 162 -2.57 8.52 -29.11
N VAL A 163 -1.93 7.44 -29.55
CA VAL A 163 -1.89 6.16 -28.85
C VAL A 163 -0.44 5.87 -28.51
N SER A 164 -0.14 5.86 -27.21
CA SER A 164 1.11 5.30 -26.68
C SER A 164 0.93 3.79 -26.56
N ASP A 165 1.40 3.08 -27.58
CA ASP A 165 1.13 1.66 -27.80
C ASP A 165 1.99 0.73 -26.92
N ILE A 166 1.88 -0.58 -27.16
CA ILE A 166 2.60 -1.62 -26.41
C ILE A 166 4.11 -1.66 -26.66
N GLU A 167 4.61 -1.04 -27.74
CA GLU A 167 6.04 -1.01 -28.09
C GLU A 167 6.78 0.09 -27.32
N GLU A 168 6.08 1.17 -26.95
CA GLU A 168 6.61 2.15 -26.01
C GLU A 168 6.78 1.52 -24.61
N MET A 169 7.94 1.71 -23.99
CA MET A 169 8.21 1.16 -22.64
C MET A 169 7.45 1.88 -21.53
N GLY A 170 7.18 1.15 -20.45
CA GLY A 170 6.56 1.65 -19.22
C GLY A 170 5.09 1.27 -19.06
N GLU A 171 4.61 1.37 -17.82
CA GLU A 171 3.19 1.25 -17.46
C GLU A 171 2.41 2.45 -18.01
N GLY A 172 1.11 2.28 -18.26
CA GLY A 172 0.22 3.33 -18.74
C GLY A 172 0.27 4.58 -17.87
N GLU A 173 0.28 4.41 -16.55
CA GLU A 173 0.43 5.51 -15.58
C GLU A 173 1.74 6.30 -15.73
N MET A 174 2.87 5.63 -16.01
CA MET A 174 4.16 6.30 -16.23
C MET A 174 4.21 7.01 -17.59
N LYS A 175 3.62 6.38 -18.62
CA LYS A 175 3.47 6.97 -19.96
C LYS A 175 2.64 8.26 -19.92
N ILE A 176 1.59 8.29 -19.09
CA ILE A 176 0.80 9.51 -18.84
C ILE A 176 1.70 10.63 -18.32
N LEU A 177 2.56 10.37 -17.33
CA LEU A 177 3.48 11.39 -16.80
C LEU A 177 4.45 11.90 -17.86
N HIS A 178 5.02 11.01 -18.67
CA HIS A 178 5.92 11.38 -19.77
C HIS A 178 5.21 12.19 -20.86
N HIS A 179 3.94 11.89 -21.14
CA HIS A 179 3.16 12.65 -22.10
C HIS A 179 2.75 14.02 -21.57
N ILE A 180 2.45 14.15 -20.27
CA ILE A 180 2.29 15.46 -19.64
C ILE A 180 3.55 16.30 -19.86
N ASP A 181 4.74 15.75 -19.60
CA ASP A 181 6.01 16.46 -19.83
C ASP A 181 6.22 16.83 -21.31
N TYR A 182 5.83 15.96 -22.23
CA TYR A 182 5.87 16.24 -23.67
C TYR A 182 4.96 17.41 -24.06
N LEU A 183 3.71 17.41 -23.56
CA LEU A 183 2.73 18.46 -23.85
C LEU A 183 3.18 19.82 -23.29
N ILE A 184 3.69 19.85 -22.06
CA ILE A 184 4.26 21.06 -21.42
C ILE A 184 5.37 21.67 -22.28
N LYS A 185 6.23 20.85 -22.90
CA LYS A 185 7.32 21.32 -23.75
C LYS A 185 6.84 21.84 -25.10
N LYS A 186 5.71 21.34 -25.60
CA LYS A 186 5.18 21.68 -26.93
C LYS A 186 4.22 22.87 -26.91
N HIS A 187 3.55 23.14 -25.79
CA HIS A 187 2.53 24.16 -25.67
C HIS A 187 2.95 25.22 -24.64
N SER A 188 3.12 26.48 -25.04
CA SER A 188 3.54 27.56 -24.12
C SER A 188 2.46 27.96 -23.11
N ASP A 189 1.18 27.77 -23.45
CA ASP A 189 0.03 28.19 -22.62
C ASP A 189 -0.51 27.09 -21.69
N TYR A 190 0.22 25.98 -21.56
CA TYR A 190 -0.17 24.78 -20.80
C TYR A 190 -0.62 25.04 -19.36
N LYS A 191 -0.17 26.14 -18.74
CA LYS A 191 -0.53 26.52 -17.36
C LYS A 191 -2.01 26.88 -17.20
N ARG A 192 -2.71 27.21 -18.29
CA ARG A 192 -4.15 27.52 -18.28
C ARG A 192 -5.00 26.32 -18.67
N ASP A 193 -4.39 25.31 -19.28
CA ASP A 193 -5.09 24.13 -19.76
C ASP A 193 -5.42 23.18 -18.61
N ASN A 194 -6.59 22.55 -18.68
CA ASN A 194 -6.99 21.49 -17.76
C ASN A 194 -6.55 20.14 -18.33
N PHE A 195 -5.71 19.46 -17.57
CA PHE A 195 -5.28 18.10 -17.84
C PHE A 195 -6.17 17.15 -17.03
N VAL A 196 -6.95 16.34 -17.73
CA VAL A 196 -7.80 15.32 -17.11
C VAL A 196 -7.24 13.95 -17.39
N ILE A 197 -7.01 13.17 -16.34
CA ILE A 197 -6.47 11.82 -16.40
C ILE A 197 -7.58 10.84 -16.05
N TYR A 198 -7.96 9.98 -16.99
CA TYR A 198 -8.81 8.83 -16.73
C TYR A 198 -7.98 7.68 -16.18
N SER A 199 -8.18 7.31 -14.92
CA SER A 199 -7.64 6.07 -14.35
C SER A 199 -8.50 5.63 -13.15
N PRO A 200 -8.75 4.33 -12.95
CA PRO A 200 -9.37 3.83 -11.74
C PRO A 200 -8.41 3.75 -10.55
N ASP A 201 -7.09 3.78 -10.79
CA ASP A 201 -6.11 3.50 -9.76
C ASP A 201 -5.89 4.73 -8.85
N SER A 202 -6.15 4.56 -7.56
CA SER A 202 -5.92 5.60 -6.55
C SER A 202 -4.45 6.00 -6.44
N ASP A 203 -3.52 5.15 -6.86
CA ASP A 203 -2.09 5.40 -6.75
C ASP A 203 -1.62 6.46 -7.77
N VAL A 204 -2.35 6.65 -8.87
CA VAL A 204 -2.14 7.76 -9.83
C VAL A 204 -2.27 9.13 -9.17
N ILE A 205 -3.08 9.28 -8.10
CA ILE A 205 -3.19 10.54 -7.35
C ILE A 205 -1.82 11.02 -6.85
N ILE A 206 -0.98 10.09 -6.38
CA ILE A 206 0.37 10.40 -5.87
C ILE A 206 1.26 10.93 -7.00
N LEU A 207 1.17 10.31 -8.17
CA LEU A 207 1.93 10.70 -9.35
C LEU A 207 1.53 12.08 -9.86
N LEU A 208 0.23 12.38 -9.85
CA LEU A 208 -0.29 13.69 -10.25
C LEU A 208 0.06 14.77 -9.23
N LEU A 209 0.02 14.47 -7.92
CA LEU A 209 0.52 15.36 -6.87
C LEU A 209 1.97 15.77 -7.14
N MET A 210 2.82 14.81 -7.46
CA MET A 210 4.21 15.07 -7.81
C MET A 210 4.32 16.01 -9.02
N LYS A 211 3.55 15.78 -10.09
CA LYS A 211 3.56 16.66 -11.28
C LYS A 211 3.03 18.06 -11.00
N THR A 212 1.99 18.22 -10.17
CA THR A 212 1.54 19.55 -9.74
C THR A 212 2.59 20.31 -8.93
N ALA A 213 3.39 19.62 -8.11
CA ALA A 213 4.50 20.23 -7.38
C ALA A 213 5.66 20.65 -8.29
N GLN A 214 5.94 19.93 -9.37
CA GLN A 214 7.03 20.28 -10.31
C GLN A 214 6.67 21.43 -11.26
N ASN A 215 5.44 21.45 -11.78
CA ASN A 215 5.10 22.25 -12.96
C ASN A 215 3.93 23.24 -12.76
N ASN A 216 3.25 23.20 -11.60
CA ASN A 216 2.08 24.02 -11.29
C ASN A 216 0.97 23.94 -12.37
N LEU A 217 0.56 22.71 -12.68
CA LEU A 217 -0.45 22.37 -13.70
C LEU A 217 -1.85 22.30 -13.08
N ASN A 218 -2.91 22.55 -13.86
CA ASN A 218 -4.28 22.23 -13.47
C ASN A 218 -4.57 20.75 -13.79
N LEU A 219 -4.45 19.89 -12.78
CA LEU A 219 -4.57 18.44 -12.92
C LEU A 219 -5.83 17.91 -12.23
N TYR A 220 -6.58 17.12 -12.98
CA TYR A 220 -7.77 16.44 -12.49
C TYR A 220 -7.66 14.95 -12.78
N MET A 221 -8.08 14.13 -11.82
CA MET A 221 -8.29 12.70 -12.05
C MET A 221 -9.78 12.45 -12.23
N PHE A 222 -10.14 11.70 -13.27
CA PHE A 222 -11.51 11.27 -13.58
C PHE A 222 -11.56 9.75 -13.48
N ARG A 223 -12.46 9.19 -12.66
CA ARG A 223 -12.48 7.75 -12.39
C ARG A 223 -13.87 7.17 -12.31
N ASN A 224 -14.02 5.93 -12.75
CA ASN A 224 -15.24 5.16 -12.55
C ASN A 224 -15.33 4.68 -11.10
N ASP A 225 -16.44 4.98 -10.42
CA ASP A 225 -16.72 4.47 -9.07
C ASP A 225 -17.22 3.03 -9.16
N GLN A 226 -16.34 2.06 -9.04
CA GLN A 226 -16.69 0.64 -9.22
C GLN A 226 -17.72 0.13 -8.19
N GLN A 227 -17.87 0.79 -7.03
CA GLN A 227 -18.82 0.37 -6.00
C GLN A 227 -20.24 0.83 -6.30
N LEU A 228 -20.37 2.04 -6.87
CA LEU A 228 -21.66 2.63 -7.21
C LEU A 228 -22.07 2.39 -8.67
N SER A 229 -21.10 2.15 -9.54
CA SER A 229 -21.32 1.99 -10.97
C SER A 229 -21.94 0.64 -11.32
N THR A 230 -22.83 0.68 -12.30
CA THR A 230 -23.14 -0.47 -13.14
C THR A 230 -22.72 -0.14 -14.57
N TYR A 231 -22.56 -1.15 -15.42
CA TYR A 231 -22.20 -0.88 -16.83
C TYR A 231 -23.20 0.06 -17.53
N LYS A 232 -24.51 -0.13 -17.27
CA LYS A 232 -25.57 0.69 -17.86
C LYS A 232 -25.69 2.08 -17.23
N ASN A 233 -25.33 2.21 -15.96
CA ASN A 233 -25.37 3.47 -15.20
C ASN A 233 -24.01 3.68 -14.54
N PRO A 234 -22.99 4.14 -15.31
CA PRO A 234 -21.68 4.37 -14.74
C PRO A 234 -21.69 5.67 -13.93
N VAL A 235 -21.15 5.60 -12.73
CA VAL A 235 -20.95 6.72 -11.81
C VAL A 235 -19.49 7.10 -11.89
N TYR A 236 -19.21 8.37 -12.19
CA TYR A 236 -17.84 8.88 -12.25
C TYR A 236 -17.60 9.90 -11.15
N ASN A 237 -16.36 9.91 -10.65
CA ASN A 237 -15.86 10.88 -9.71
C ASN A 237 -14.73 11.68 -10.34
N GLN A 238 -14.68 12.97 -10.07
CA GLN A 238 -13.55 13.85 -10.36
C GLN A 238 -12.83 14.24 -9.09
N ILE A 239 -11.50 14.25 -9.15
CA ILE A 239 -10.61 14.63 -8.06
C ILE A 239 -9.76 15.81 -8.52
N ASP A 240 -9.85 16.93 -7.82
CA ASP A 240 -9.02 18.11 -8.07
C ASP A 240 -7.68 17.96 -7.34
N ILE A 241 -6.61 17.69 -8.10
CA ILE A 241 -5.28 17.42 -7.54
C ILE A 241 -4.65 18.70 -6.99
N ASN A 242 -4.99 19.87 -7.54
CA ASN A 242 -4.50 21.16 -7.07
C ASN A 242 -5.11 21.51 -5.70
N HIS A 243 -6.42 21.32 -5.55
CA HIS A 243 -7.10 21.48 -4.28
C HIS A 243 -6.55 20.50 -3.25
N TYR A 244 -6.32 19.26 -3.66
CA TYR A 244 -5.72 18.22 -2.84
C TYR A 244 -4.31 18.56 -2.35
N LYS A 245 -3.44 19.07 -3.24
CA LYS A 245 -2.12 19.61 -2.90
C LYS A 245 -2.22 20.69 -1.82
N LYS A 246 -3.17 21.62 -1.98
CA LYS A 246 -3.38 22.72 -1.01
C LYS A 246 -3.77 22.19 0.37
N ILE A 247 -4.68 21.21 0.45
CA ILE A 247 -5.09 20.61 1.73
C ILE A 247 -3.88 20.01 2.47
N LEU A 248 -2.96 19.34 1.76
CA LEU A 248 -1.73 18.80 2.36
C LEU A 248 -0.82 19.89 2.90
N ILE A 249 -0.61 20.94 2.12
CA ILE A 249 0.20 22.09 2.52
C ILE A 249 -0.42 22.74 3.74
N ASP A 250 -1.72 23.03 3.73
CA ASP A 250 -2.41 23.65 4.87
C ASP A 250 -2.35 22.77 6.13
N TYR A 251 -2.46 21.44 5.97
CA TYR A 251 -2.30 20.48 7.06
C TYR A 251 -0.91 20.56 7.70
N VAL A 252 0.16 20.63 6.90
CA VAL A 252 1.54 20.73 7.42
C VAL A 252 1.83 22.14 7.94
N SER A 253 1.58 23.16 7.12
CA SER A 253 1.84 24.58 7.39
C SER A 253 1.13 25.10 8.65
N SER A 254 -0.08 24.62 8.94
CA SER A 254 -0.80 25.00 10.17
C SER A 254 -0.15 24.53 11.47
N ARG A 255 0.87 23.66 11.40
CA ARG A 255 1.56 23.11 12.56
C ARG A 255 3.04 23.51 12.63
N ILE A 256 3.62 24.05 11.56
CA ILE A 256 5.01 24.50 11.53
C ILE A 256 5.11 26.02 11.68
N ASN A 257 6.04 26.49 12.53
CA ASN A 257 6.35 27.92 12.67
C ASN A 257 7.51 28.36 11.77
N LYS A 258 7.78 27.62 10.68
CA LYS A 258 8.89 27.87 9.75
C LYS A 258 8.36 27.89 8.32
N ARG A 259 8.90 28.79 7.49
CA ARG A 259 8.63 28.78 6.05
C ARG A 259 9.45 27.68 5.40
N ILE A 260 8.78 26.75 4.75
CA ILE A 260 9.39 25.63 4.04
C ILE A 260 8.84 25.63 2.62
N ASP A 261 9.65 25.17 1.66
CA ASP A 261 9.22 25.02 0.27
C ASP A 261 8.05 24.01 0.18
N GLU A 262 6.88 24.52 -0.20
CA GLU A 262 5.66 23.74 -0.36
C GLU A 262 5.81 22.59 -1.36
N ASN A 263 6.62 22.77 -2.40
CA ASN A 263 6.85 21.71 -3.38
C ASN A 263 7.71 20.60 -2.77
N LEU A 264 8.71 20.92 -1.95
CA LEU A 264 9.47 19.91 -1.23
C LEU A 264 8.61 19.18 -0.19
N ILE A 265 7.68 19.87 0.48
CA ILE A 265 6.71 19.21 1.38
C ILE A 265 5.92 18.14 0.63
N ILE A 266 5.40 18.47 -0.55
CA ILE A 266 4.63 17.52 -1.36
C ILE A 266 5.53 16.37 -1.84
N MET A 267 6.77 16.66 -2.24
CA MET A 267 7.72 15.62 -2.65
C MET A 267 8.05 14.66 -1.51
N ASP A 268 8.26 15.15 -0.30
CA ASP A 268 8.48 14.32 0.88
C ASP A 268 7.28 13.44 1.19
N ILE A 269 6.05 13.99 1.13
CA ILE A 269 4.82 13.23 1.36
C ILE A 269 4.66 12.13 0.30
N VAL A 270 4.90 12.45 -0.97
CA VAL A 270 4.89 11.47 -2.07
C VAL A 270 5.92 10.35 -1.81
N PHE A 271 7.13 10.71 -1.41
CA PHE A 271 8.19 9.75 -1.09
C PHE A 271 7.84 8.86 0.11
N ILE A 272 7.27 9.42 1.18
CA ILE A 272 6.78 8.66 2.34
C ILE A 272 5.70 7.67 1.89
N LEU A 273 4.69 8.12 1.14
CA LEU A 273 3.58 7.26 0.71
C LEU A 273 4.02 6.14 -0.23
N THR A 274 5.05 6.37 -1.06
CA THR A 274 5.64 5.36 -1.94
C THR A 274 6.46 4.34 -1.15
N VAL A 275 7.41 4.80 -0.33
CA VAL A 275 8.28 3.92 0.45
C VAL A 275 7.53 3.03 1.44
N PHE A 276 6.49 3.55 2.10
CA PHE A 276 5.71 2.74 3.05
C PHE A 276 4.59 1.92 2.38
N GLY A 277 4.38 2.03 1.07
CA GLY A 277 3.15 1.53 0.48
C GLY A 277 3.12 1.12 -0.98
N ASP A 278 4.20 1.08 -1.75
CA ASP A 278 4.19 0.78 -3.20
C ASP A 278 4.21 -0.72 -3.59
N ASP A 279 4.28 -0.98 -4.90
CA ASP A 279 4.37 -2.31 -5.53
C ASP A 279 5.82 -2.86 -5.63
N PHE A 280 6.84 -2.01 -5.43
CA PHE A 280 8.24 -2.32 -5.71
C PHE A 280 9.03 -2.77 -4.48
N LEU A 281 8.64 -2.29 -3.30
CA LEU A 281 9.17 -2.68 -2.02
C LEU A 281 8.09 -3.32 -1.14
N PRO A 282 8.37 -4.44 -0.47
CA PRO A 282 7.47 -4.93 0.57
C PRO A 282 7.30 -3.88 1.66
N LYS A 283 6.06 -3.76 2.14
CA LYS A 283 5.70 -2.86 3.24
C LYS A 283 6.54 -3.15 4.46
N LEU A 284 6.92 -2.10 5.19
CA LEU A 284 7.58 -2.25 6.48
C LEU A 284 6.68 -3.01 7.46
N GLU A 285 7.20 -4.06 8.10
CA GLU A 285 6.43 -4.81 9.12
C GLU A 285 6.02 -3.95 10.31
N THR A 286 6.79 -2.90 10.57
CA THR A 286 6.55 -1.95 11.66
C THR A 286 5.29 -1.12 11.39
N VAL A 287 5.16 -0.50 10.23
CA VAL A 287 4.15 0.55 10.01
C VAL A 287 3.08 0.10 9.02
N ARG A 288 1.81 0.35 9.36
CA ARG A 288 0.69 0.13 8.44
C ARG A 288 0.10 1.47 8.00
N VAL A 289 0.44 1.93 6.81
CA VAL A 289 -0.02 3.22 6.26
C VAL A 289 -1.54 3.42 6.39
N ASN A 290 -2.33 2.36 6.18
CA ASN A 290 -3.79 2.45 6.23
C ASN A 290 -4.38 2.70 7.64
N THR A 291 -3.62 2.51 8.71
CA THR A 291 -4.03 2.76 10.11
C THR A 291 -3.17 3.84 10.78
N ASP A 292 -1.91 3.96 10.38
CA ASP A 292 -0.90 4.72 11.11
C ASP A 292 -0.51 6.02 10.40
N ILE A 293 -1.16 6.38 9.29
CA ILE A 293 -0.75 7.54 8.48
C ILE A 293 -0.70 8.86 9.26
N ASN A 294 -1.62 9.11 10.19
CA ASN A 294 -1.58 10.32 11.01
C ASN A 294 -0.31 10.36 11.87
N LEU A 295 0.07 9.21 12.47
CA LEU A 295 1.29 9.07 13.25
C LEU A 295 2.55 9.21 12.38
N ILE A 296 2.54 8.63 11.16
CA ILE A 296 3.63 8.82 10.18
C ILE A 296 3.79 10.30 9.85
N MET A 297 2.68 11.01 9.59
CA MET A 297 2.67 12.43 9.26
C MET A 297 3.13 13.29 10.44
N ASP A 298 2.73 12.98 11.67
CA ASP A 298 3.21 13.68 12.87
C ASP A 298 4.73 13.53 13.04
N HIS A 299 5.27 12.31 12.87
CA HIS A 299 6.71 12.08 12.87
C HIS A 299 7.44 12.80 11.72
N TYR A 300 6.80 12.89 10.55
CA TYR A 300 7.36 13.66 9.44
C TYR A 300 7.40 15.15 9.77
N ILE A 301 6.33 15.74 10.32
CA ILE A 301 6.32 17.18 10.65
C ILE A 301 7.31 17.49 11.78
N LEU A 302 7.46 16.61 12.77
CA LEU A 302 8.49 16.71 13.79
C LEU A 302 9.90 16.72 13.20
N ASN A 303 10.18 15.77 12.31
CA ASN A 303 11.44 15.74 11.57
C ASN A 303 11.64 17.04 10.76
N LEU A 304 10.59 17.51 10.10
CA LEU A 304 10.59 18.71 9.28
C LEU A 304 10.95 19.97 10.10
N ILE A 305 10.47 20.08 11.34
CA ILE A 305 10.79 21.20 12.23
C ILE A 305 12.23 21.18 12.69
N LYS A 306 12.73 19.99 13.04
CA LYS A 306 14.03 19.83 13.69
C LYS A 306 15.19 19.74 12.71
N TYR A 307 15.01 19.01 11.61
CA TYR A 307 16.06 18.67 10.65
C TYR A 307 15.78 19.18 9.23
N GLY A 308 14.50 19.40 8.87
CA GLY A 308 14.09 19.85 7.55
C GLY A 308 13.57 18.72 6.66
N THR A 309 13.57 18.96 5.35
CA THR A 309 12.95 18.05 4.36
C THR A 309 13.73 16.75 4.20
N ILE A 310 13.02 15.65 3.92
CA ILE A 310 13.59 14.32 3.67
C ILE A 310 14.27 14.29 2.31
N LEU A 311 13.69 14.95 1.30
CA LEU A 311 14.27 15.13 -0.01
C LEU A 311 14.89 16.51 -0.12
N ASN A 312 15.99 16.58 -0.89
CA ASN A 312 16.53 17.82 -1.39
C ASN A 312 16.58 17.81 -2.92
N TYR A 313 16.50 18.98 -3.52
CA TYR A 313 16.63 19.14 -4.96
C TYR A 313 17.96 19.83 -5.29
N ASP A 314 18.82 19.11 -6.00
CA ASP A 314 20.08 19.61 -6.56
C ASP A 314 20.25 19.03 -7.96
N ASN A 315 19.66 19.71 -8.95
CA ASN A 315 19.44 19.27 -10.34
C ASN A 315 18.56 18.01 -10.50
N TYR A 316 18.47 17.19 -9.46
CA TYR A 316 17.62 16.02 -9.30
C TYR A 316 17.31 15.85 -7.80
N TYR A 317 16.24 15.12 -7.50
CA TYR A 317 15.87 14.78 -6.13
C TYR A 317 16.81 13.74 -5.54
N LYS A 318 17.30 13.98 -4.33
CA LYS A 318 18.12 13.05 -3.55
C LYS A 318 17.56 12.92 -2.14
N ILE A 319 17.84 11.80 -1.50
CA ILE A 319 17.48 11.59 -0.10
C ILE A 319 18.48 12.38 0.75
N ASN A 320 18.00 13.30 1.57
CA ASN A 320 18.78 13.82 2.68
C ASN A 320 18.91 12.70 3.71
N ILE A 321 20.07 12.04 3.73
CA ILE A 321 20.33 10.86 4.56
C ILE A 321 20.10 11.17 6.04
N GLU A 322 20.61 12.30 6.53
CA GLU A 322 20.49 12.64 7.95
C GLU A 322 19.02 12.80 8.35
N ASN A 323 18.27 13.58 7.57
CA ASN A 323 16.87 13.87 7.83
C ASN A 323 16.01 12.59 7.70
N PHE A 324 16.24 11.79 6.66
CA PHE A 324 15.49 10.55 6.46
C PHE A 324 15.76 9.52 7.56
N MET A 325 17.04 9.33 7.93
CA MET A 325 17.40 8.40 8.99
C MET A 325 16.89 8.87 10.36
N SER A 326 16.82 10.19 10.59
CA SER A 326 16.20 10.75 11.80
C SER A 326 14.70 10.46 11.88
N PHE A 327 13.98 10.65 10.77
CA PHE A 327 12.56 10.29 10.65
C PHE A 327 12.33 8.77 10.84
N LEU A 328 13.14 7.91 10.22
CA LEU A 328 13.05 6.46 10.46
C LEU A 328 13.38 6.10 11.92
N LYS A 329 14.32 6.81 12.55
CA LYS A 329 14.68 6.61 13.95
C LYS A 329 13.55 7.00 14.91
N SER A 330 12.77 8.03 14.60
CA SER A 330 11.62 8.41 15.45
C SER A 330 10.54 7.32 15.44
N LEU A 331 10.28 6.71 14.28
CA LEU A 331 9.37 5.57 14.13
C LEU A 331 9.91 4.29 14.82
N GLU A 332 11.23 4.05 14.71
CA GLU A 332 11.89 2.87 15.30
C GLU A 332 11.71 2.80 16.82
N LYS A 333 11.73 3.94 17.52
CA LYS A 333 11.45 4.03 18.97
C LYS A 333 10.10 3.43 19.37
N LYS A 334 9.16 3.28 18.42
CA LYS A 334 7.81 2.77 18.66
C LYS A 334 7.60 1.37 18.06
N GLU A 335 8.62 0.76 17.47
CA GLU A 335 8.49 -0.50 16.71
C GLU A 335 7.87 -1.62 17.54
N GLU A 336 8.23 -1.77 18.81
CA GLU A 336 7.65 -2.79 19.68
C GLU A 336 6.12 -2.67 19.78
N TYR A 337 5.59 -1.46 20.00
CA TYR A 337 4.15 -1.24 20.11
C TYR A 337 3.44 -1.53 18.79
N PHE A 338 4.06 -1.16 17.68
CA PHE A 338 3.57 -1.48 16.35
C PHE A 338 3.50 -2.99 16.09
N LEU A 339 4.58 -3.73 16.37
CA LEU A 339 4.63 -5.17 16.16
C LEU A 339 3.62 -5.92 17.04
N ARG A 340 3.42 -5.49 18.28
CA ARG A 340 2.40 -6.04 19.19
C ARG A 340 0.99 -5.80 18.67
N ARG A 341 0.68 -4.58 18.22
CA ARG A 341 -0.58 -4.28 17.54
C ARG A 341 -0.74 -5.16 16.30
N ASN A 342 0.27 -5.24 15.43
CA ASN A 342 0.25 -6.03 14.20
C ASN A 342 0.02 -7.52 14.46
N ALA A 343 0.55 -8.05 15.57
CA ALA A 343 0.27 -9.39 16.03
C ALA A 343 -1.23 -9.59 16.33
N ARG A 344 -1.88 -8.66 17.05
CA ARG A 344 -3.33 -8.73 17.29
C ARG A 344 -4.13 -8.71 16.00
N TYR A 345 -3.76 -7.83 15.07
CA TYR A 345 -4.36 -7.78 13.73
C TYR A 345 -4.22 -9.08 12.95
N HIS A 346 -3.07 -9.75 13.08
CA HIS A 346 -2.77 -10.96 12.33
C HIS A 346 -3.44 -12.20 12.96
N VAL A 347 -3.45 -12.28 14.29
CA VAL A 347 -3.92 -13.47 15.02
C VAL A 347 -5.44 -13.48 15.19
N THR A 348 -6.07 -12.31 15.21
CA THR A 348 -7.49 -12.18 15.58
C THR A 348 -8.36 -11.66 14.43
N SER A 349 -9.51 -12.29 14.25
CA SER A 349 -10.41 -12.06 13.12
C SER A 349 -11.29 -10.81 13.26
N ASN A 350 -11.51 -10.34 14.49
CA ASN A 350 -12.42 -9.25 14.81
C ASN A 350 -11.73 -7.97 15.26
N TYR A 351 -10.39 -7.90 15.26
CA TYR A 351 -9.63 -6.77 15.81
C TYR A 351 -10.16 -5.40 15.34
N ASN A 352 -10.24 -5.21 14.03
CA ASN A 352 -10.70 -3.96 13.41
C ASN A 352 -12.10 -3.54 13.84
N ARG A 353 -12.98 -4.50 14.11
CA ARG A 353 -14.38 -4.22 14.45
C ARG A 353 -14.51 -3.75 15.89
N ILE A 354 -13.74 -4.32 16.81
CA ILE A 354 -13.92 -4.11 18.25
C ILE A 354 -12.79 -3.34 18.92
N VAL A 355 -11.76 -2.91 18.17
CA VAL A 355 -10.64 -2.15 18.76
C VAL A 355 -11.16 -0.91 19.51
N ASN A 356 -12.06 -0.12 18.92
CA ASN A 356 -12.60 1.07 19.60
C ASN A 356 -13.37 0.71 20.87
N ASP A 357 -14.05 -0.43 20.89
CA ASP A 357 -14.80 -0.92 22.04
C ASP A 357 -13.86 -1.36 23.17
N ILE A 358 -12.82 -2.12 22.82
CA ILE A 358 -11.75 -2.52 23.75
C ILE A 358 -11.09 -1.27 24.33
N ILE A 359 -10.69 -0.32 23.47
CA ILE A 359 -10.02 0.91 23.93
C ILE A 359 -10.96 1.76 24.79
N GLY A 360 -12.25 1.89 24.41
CA GLY A 360 -13.24 2.60 25.23
C GLY A 360 -13.41 1.99 26.63
N TYR A 361 -13.32 0.66 26.75
CA TYR A 361 -13.33 -0.03 28.04
C TYR A 361 -12.03 0.17 28.83
N GLN A 362 -10.87 0.04 28.18
CA GLN A 362 -9.56 0.26 28.82
C GLN A 362 -9.40 1.70 29.30
N MET A 363 -9.89 2.68 28.53
CA MET A 363 -9.90 4.08 28.93
C MET A 363 -10.86 4.34 30.11
N ASN A 364 -11.96 3.60 30.22
CA ASN A 364 -12.83 3.69 31.39
C ASN A 364 -12.13 3.18 32.65
N ILE A 365 -11.40 2.06 32.55
CA ILE A 365 -10.56 1.56 33.65
C ILE A 365 -9.49 2.58 34.03
N LEU A 366 -8.78 3.13 33.02
CA LEU A 366 -7.75 4.14 33.23
C LEU A 366 -8.31 5.35 33.99
N ARG A 367 -9.51 5.83 33.64
CA ARG A 367 -10.19 6.93 34.35
C ARG A 367 -10.35 6.63 35.83
N GLU A 368 -10.86 5.45 36.19
CA GLU A 368 -11.08 5.07 37.59
C GLU A 368 -9.76 4.95 38.37
N LEU A 369 -8.71 4.44 37.71
CA LEU A 369 -7.36 4.39 38.29
C LEU A 369 -6.78 5.79 38.52
N ILE A 370 -6.98 6.72 37.59
CA ILE A 370 -6.55 8.13 37.75
C ILE A 370 -7.31 8.79 38.90
N ILE A 371 -8.61 8.57 39.03
CA ILE A 371 -9.41 9.10 40.14
C ILE A 371 -8.86 8.59 41.48
N GLU A 372 -8.55 7.30 41.58
CA GLU A 372 -7.93 6.74 42.79
C GLU A 372 -6.53 7.32 43.03
N TYR A 373 -5.72 7.49 41.98
CA TYR A 373 -4.41 8.11 42.08
C TYR A 373 -4.48 9.56 42.58
N LEU A 374 -5.45 10.34 42.11
CA LEU A 374 -5.70 11.71 42.57
C LEU A 374 -6.19 11.75 44.01
N TRP A 375 -6.98 10.77 44.47
CA TRP A 375 -7.34 10.68 45.88
C TRP A 375 -6.12 10.45 46.77
N LYS A 376 -5.20 9.57 46.36
CA LYS A 376 -3.90 9.38 47.05
C LYS A 376 -3.14 10.69 47.10
N PHE A 377 -3.00 11.37 45.97
CA PHE A 377 -2.36 12.68 45.90
C PHE A 377 -2.98 13.71 46.88
N ILE A 378 -4.31 13.84 46.88
CA ILE A 378 -5.06 14.75 47.75
C ILE A 378 -4.82 14.42 49.22
N TYR A 379 -4.83 13.14 49.60
CA TYR A 379 -4.63 12.74 50.99
C TYR A 379 -3.30 13.25 51.56
N TYR A 380 -2.24 13.24 50.74
CA TYR A 380 -0.91 13.71 51.14
C TYR A 380 -0.69 15.22 51.00
N ASN A 381 -1.51 15.92 50.20
CA ASN A 381 -1.24 17.31 49.82
C ASN A 381 -2.38 18.29 50.15
N LYS A 382 -3.51 17.81 50.68
CA LYS A 382 -4.68 18.66 50.96
C LYS A 382 -4.33 19.75 51.99
N PRO A 383 -4.79 20.99 51.78
CA PRO A 383 -4.75 22.03 52.81
C PRO A 383 -5.61 21.67 54.02
N GLU A 384 -5.26 22.17 55.20
CA GLU A 384 -6.12 22.07 56.38
C GLU A 384 -7.45 22.79 56.16
N PHE A 385 -8.54 22.22 56.68
CA PHE A 385 -9.89 22.80 56.68
C PHE A 385 -10.55 23.08 55.31
N VAL A 386 -9.99 22.60 54.19
CA VAL A 386 -10.59 22.73 52.84
C VAL A 386 -11.10 21.38 52.34
N LYS A 387 -12.33 21.34 51.80
CA LYS A 387 -12.88 20.16 51.12
C LYS A 387 -12.31 20.05 49.70
N VAL A 388 -11.40 19.10 49.51
CA VAL A 388 -10.76 18.82 48.22
C VAL A 388 -11.19 17.44 47.72
N SER A 389 -11.50 17.36 46.43
CA SER A 389 -11.86 16.15 45.68
C SER A 389 -11.18 16.16 44.31
N PRO A 390 -11.11 15.02 43.60
CA PRO A 390 -10.58 14.97 42.23
C PRO A 390 -11.22 15.96 41.25
N ILE A 391 -12.47 16.37 41.48
CA ILE A 391 -13.20 17.31 40.61
C ILE A 391 -12.68 18.75 40.76
N ASN A 392 -12.22 19.14 41.95
CA ASN A 392 -11.82 20.52 42.27
C ASN A 392 -10.37 20.66 42.74
N VAL A 393 -9.57 19.59 42.66
CA VAL A 393 -8.19 19.56 43.18
C VAL A 393 -7.30 20.64 42.55
N SER A 394 -7.46 20.89 41.24
CA SER A 394 -6.73 21.92 40.49
C SER A 394 -6.97 23.35 40.97
N LYS A 395 -8.06 23.59 41.71
CA LYS A 395 -8.36 24.90 42.32
C LYS A 395 -7.71 25.10 43.68
N HIS A 396 -7.19 24.04 44.29
CA HIS A 396 -6.76 24.04 45.70
C HIS A 396 -5.33 23.58 45.92
N ILE A 397 -4.76 22.80 45.02
CA ILE A 397 -3.39 22.31 45.08
C ILE A 397 -2.70 22.75 43.78
N SER A 398 -1.42 23.13 43.83
CA SER A 398 -0.69 23.50 42.62
C SER A 398 -0.30 22.26 41.82
N ILE A 399 -0.12 22.44 40.51
CA ILE A 399 0.29 21.37 39.62
C ILE A 399 1.71 20.87 39.91
N ASP A 400 2.62 21.75 40.37
CA ASP A 400 3.99 21.38 40.75
C ASP A 400 4.02 20.29 41.82
N LYS A 401 3.05 20.32 42.75
CA LYS A 401 2.92 19.27 43.78
C LYS A 401 2.50 17.93 43.17
N LEU A 402 1.63 17.95 42.15
CA LEU A 402 1.22 16.73 41.45
C LEU A 402 2.40 16.17 40.65
N GLU A 403 3.19 17.02 40.01
CA GLU A 403 4.40 16.62 39.32
C GLU A 403 5.42 15.96 40.26
N ASP A 404 5.71 16.61 41.38
CA ASP A 404 6.54 16.04 42.44
C ASP A 404 6.02 14.68 42.93
N PHE A 405 4.69 14.51 42.98
CA PHE A 405 4.06 13.27 43.39
C PHE A 405 4.21 12.18 42.33
N MET A 406 4.03 12.49 41.04
CA MET A 406 4.21 11.55 39.92
C MET A 406 5.65 11.11 39.73
N ASN A 407 6.63 11.91 40.17
CA ASN A 407 8.04 11.56 40.11
C ASN A 407 8.53 10.76 41.33
N LYS A 408 7.67 10.52 42.33
CA LYS A 408 7.96 9.72 43.53
C LYS A 408 7.28 8.36 43.45
N ALA A 409 7.79 7.40 44.23
CA ALA A 409 7.15 6.09 44.34
C ALA A 409 5.74 6.21 44.94
N GLU A 410 4.79 5.47 44.36
CA GLU A 410 3.41 5.48 44.81
C GLU A 410 3.31 5.04 46.29
N PRO A 411 2.69 5.84 47.17
CA PRO A 411 2.61 5.52 48.60
C PRO A 411 1.81 4.23 48.86
N SER A 412 2.27 3.41 49.81
CA SER A 412 1.71 2.08 50.12
C SER A 412 0.59 2.07 51.17
N LYS A 413 0.14 3.22 51.70
CA LYS A 413 -0.80 3.26 52.83
C LYS A 413 -2.23 2.89 52.44
N ASN A 414 -2.89 2.14 53.33
CA ASN A 414 -4.29 1.74 53.25
C ASN A 414 -5.21 2.95 53.51
N MET A 415 -5.95 3.38 52.48
CA MET A 415 -6.84 4.55 52.52
C MET A 415 -8.30 4.18 52.80
N SER A 416 -8.54 3.09 53.53
CA SER A 416 -9.87 2.49 53.72
C SER A 416 -10.97 3.43 54.24
N SER A 417 -10.61 4.55 54.87
CA SER A 417 -11.55 5.57 55.37
C SER A 417 -11.78 6.75 54.43
N PHE A 418 -11.05 6.86 53.31
CA PHE A 418 -11.01 8.06 52.47
C PHE A 418 -11.64 7.84 51.08
N THR A 419 -11.63 6.61 50.54
CA THR A 419 -12.27 6.27 49.27
C THR A 419 -13.04 4.94 49.35
N ASN A 420 -14.18 4.86 48.67
CA ASN A 420 -14.97 3.63 48.49
C ASN A 420 -14.65 2.94 47.15
N ASN A 421 -13.55 3.32 46.48
CA ASN A 421 -13.24 2.86 45.14
C ASN A 421 -12.68 1.42 45.14
N ILE A 422 -12.87 0.70 44.03
CA ILE A 422 -12.48 -0.70 43.88
C ILE A 422 -10.94 -0.87 43.98
N TYR A 423 -10.18 0.16 43.59
CA TYR A 423 -8.71 0.12 43.48
C TYR A 423 -7.95 0.67 44.70
N LYS A 424 -8.64 0.95 45.81
CA LYS A 424 -8.09 1.70 46.97
C LYS A 424 -6.83 1.14 47.65
N ASN A 425 -6.57 -0.16 47.51
CA ASN A 425 -5.43 -0.85 48.13
C ASN A 425 -4.36 -1.29 47.13
N GLU A 426 -4.47 -0.89 45.87
CA GLU A 426 -3.57 -1.33 44.82
C GLU A 426 -2.52 -0.27 44.48
N LYS A 427 -1.37 -0.68 43.94
CA LYS A 427 -0.48 0.23 43.22
C LYS A 427 -1.08 0.50 41.86
N VAL A 428 -1.73 1.64 41.70
CA VAL A 428 -2.48 1.95 40.47
C VAL A 428 -1.56 2.46 39.36
N TRP A 429 -0.39 3.01 39.67
CA TRP A 429 0.56 3.51 38.66
C TRP A 429 0.96 2.44 37.66
N ASP A 430 1.43 1.29 38.15
CA ASP A 430 1.89 0.18 37.30
C ASP A 430 0.74 -0.34 36.41
N LYS A 431 -0.49 -0.37 36.94
CA LYS A 431 -1.67 -0.77 36.18
C LYS A 431 -2.01 0.23 35.07
N MET A 432 -1.99 1.53 35.38
CA MET A 432 -2.19 2.58 34.39
C MET A 432 -1.12 2.50 33.30
N LEU A 433 0.15 2.34 33.68
CA LEU A 433 1.27 2.26 32.75
C LEU A 433 1.18 1.02 31.84
N ASN A 434 0.73 -0.12 32.37
CA ASN A 434 0.47 -1.31 31.58
C ASN A 434 -0.64 -1.07 30.54
N ILE A 435 -1.75 -0.42 30.91
CA ILE A 435 -2.81 -0.06 29.96
C ILE A 435 -2.26 0.84 28.84
N ILE A 436 -1.50 1.88 29.19
CA ILE A 436 -0.90 2.77 28.18
C ILE A 436 0.09 2.01 27.30
N SER A 437 0.89 1.12 27.86
CA SER A 437 1.91 0.37 27.11
C SER A 437 1.31 -0.68 26.19
N ASP A 438 0.32 -1.43 26.67
CA ASP A 438 -0.33 -2.51 25.92
C ASP A 438 -1.14 -1.98 24.74
N TYR A 439 -1.76 -0.81 24.89
CA TYR A 439 -2.64 -0.20 23.89
C TYR A 439 -2.08 1.11 23.34
N TYR A 440 -0.75 1.27 23.37
CA TYR A 440 -0.09 2.53 23.08
C TYR A 440 -0.51 3.12 21.73
N ILE A 441 -0.36 2.37 20.62
CA ILE A 441 -0.69 2.85 19.27
C ILE A 441 -2.18 3.15 19.13
N GLU A 442 -3.02 2.31 19.72
CA GLU A 442 -4.46 2.47 19.68
C GLU A 442 -4.92 3.72 20.45
N ILE A 443 -4.30 4.01 21.60
CA ILE A 443 -4.51 5.23 22.38
C ILE A 443 -4.08 6.46 21.57
N LEU A 444 -2.92 6.40 20.88
CA LEU A 444 -2.45 7.50 20.03
C LEU A 444 -3.45 7.84 18.93
N ASN A 445 -4.15 6.84 18.40
CA ASN A 445 -5.13 7.02 17.34
C ASN A 445 -6.46 7.61 17.83
N VAL A 446 -6.76 7.55 19.14
CA VAL A 446 -8.01 8.05 19.72
C VAL A 446 -7.83 9.25 20.63
N ILE A 447 -6.58 9.68 20.89
CA ILE A 447 -6.33 10.85 21.72
C ILE A 447 -6.68 12.12 20.94
N ASP A 448 -7.46 13.02 21.55
CA ASP A 448 -7.64 14.37 21.02
C ASP A 448 -6.42 15.17 21.42
N GLY A 449 -5.50 15.25 20.47
CA GLY A 449 -4.30 16.00 20.71
C GLY A 449 -4.55 17.46 21.11
N LYS A 450 -5.43 18.16 20.40
CA LYS A 450 -5.66 19.59 20.67
C LYS A 450 -6.16 19.82 22.10
N LYS A 451 -6.90 18.87 22.68
CA LYS A 451 -7.27 18.88 24.10
C LYS A 451 -6.03 18.71 24.98
N LEU A 452 -5.25 17.66 24.76
CA LEU A 452 -4.07 17.35 25.58
C LEU A 452 -3.06 18.51 25.63
N MET A 453 -2.89 19.25 24.53
CA MET A 453 -1.95 20.39 24.45
C MET A 453 -2.25 21.56 25.40
N LYS A 454 -3.51 21.75 25.82
CA LYS A 454 -3.91 22.93 26.60
C LYS A 454 -3.33 22.95 28.02
N GLU A 455 -3.04 21.78 28.58
CA GLU A 455 -2.71 21.60 30.00
C GLU A 455 -1.37 20.87 30.21
N LYS A 456 -0.47 20.93 29.22
CA LYS A 456 0.80 20.18 29.18
C LYS A 456 1.73 20.51 30.34
N ILE A 457 2.40 19.47 30.85
CA ILE A 457 3.45 19.59 31.88
C ILE A 457 4.80 19.07 31.35
N TYR A 458 4.84 17.96 30.60
CA TYR A 458 6.11 17.25 30.36
C TYR A 458 6.69 17.32 28.95
N SER A 459 5.93 17.67 27.90
CA SER A 459 6.44 17.64 26.51
C SER A 459 6.69 19.01 25.88
N ASN A 460 7.96 19.29 25.57
CA ASN A 460 8.48 20.50 24.91
C ASN A 460 8.19 20.61 23.39
N GLU A 461 7.33 19.77 22.80
CA GLU A 461 7.11 19.78 21.36
C GLU A 461 5.64 19.90 20.95
N ILE A 462 5.44 20.58 19.81
CA ILE A 462 4.17 21.08 19.26
C ILE A 462 3.28 19.93 18.70
N PHE A 463 3.74 18.68 18.72
CA PHE A 463 3.11 17.56 18.00
C PHE A 463 2.79 16.37 18.89
N PHE A 464 1.79 15.60 18.48
CA PHE A 464 1.31 14.45 19.22
C PHE A 464 2.28 13.28 19.12
N ILE A 465 2.93 13.04 20.27
CA ILE A 465 3.44 11.76 20.75
C ILE A 465 4.80 11.31 20.19
N GLU A 466 5.86 12.04 20.54
CA GLU A 466 7.15 11.39 20.80
C GLU A 466 7.19 10.66 22.16
N ALA A 467 6.27 11.01 23.08
CA ALA A 467 6.28 10.56 24.47
C ALA A 467 6.29 9.03 24.61
N LEU A 468 7.19 8.51 25.45
CA LEU A 468 7.12 7.11 25.91
C LEU A 468 5.83 6.89 26.73
N PRO A 469 5.34 5.66 26.91
CA PRO A 469 4.11 5.39 27.66
C PRO A 469 4.03 6.10 29.02
N ASN A 470 5.15 6.19 29.73
CA ASN A 470 5.23 6.87 31.02
C ASN A 470 4.94 8.37 30.94
N GLU A 471 5.53 9.05 29.95
CA GLU A 471 5.34 10.48 29.75
C GLU A 471 3.93 10.79 29.23
N LEU A 472 3.40 9.91 28.36
CA LEU A 472 2.01 10.00 27.92
C LEU A 472 1.03 9.82 29.11
N LEU A 473 1.30 8.89 30.02
CA LEU A 473 0.49 8.70 31.22
C LEU A 473 0.47 9.97 32.08
N LYS A 474 1.63 10.57 32.33
CA LYS A 474 1.75 11.82 33.09
C LYS A 474 0.94 12.96 32.45
N ASP A 475 1.07 13.15 31.14
CA ASP A 475 0.31 14.17 30.40
C ASP A 475 -1.21 13.90 30.45
N ILE A 476 -1.65 12.64 30.40
CA ILE A 476 -3.07 12.29 30.56
C ILE A 476 -3.56 12.60 31.98
N ILE A 477 -2.77 12.26 33.02
CA ILE A 477 -3.11 12.58 34.42
C ILE A 477 -3.19 14.09 34.62
N ALA A 478 -2.24 14.84 34.07
CA ALA A 478 -2.21 16.30 34.09
C ALA A 478 -3.47 16.89 33.46
N TYR A 479 -3.84 16.45 32.25
CA TYR A 479 -5.06 16.91 31.60
C TYR A 479 -6.31 16.58 32.43
N PHE A 480 -6.38 15.36 32.97
CA PHE A 480 -7.49 14.93 33.82
C PHE A 480 -7.59 15.74 35.12
N TYR A 481 -6.46 16.14 35.69
CA TYR A 481 -6.39 16.97 36.89
C TYR A 481 -7.07 18.33 36.71
N PHE A 482 -6.92 18.96 35.54
CA PHE A 482 -7.55 20.23 35.24
C PHE A 482 -9.01 20.10 34.77
N ASN A 483 -9.31 19.08 33.97
CA ASN A 483 -10.58 18.98 33.25
C ASN A 483 -11.58 17.95 33.80
N TYR A 484 -11.11 17.02 34.64
CA TYR A 484 -11.88 15.88 35.14
C TYR A 484 -12.49 15.00 34.02
N GLU A 485 -11.84 14.99 32.85
CA GLU A 485 -12.18 14.15 31.70
C GLU A 485 -10.90 13.64 31.01
N LEU A 486 -11.02 12.54 30.26
CA LEU A 486 -9.90 12.02 29.46
C LEU A 486 -9.82 12.76 28.11
N PRO A 487 -8.61 12.98 27.56
CA PRO A 487 -8.41 13.68 26.29
C PRO A 487 -8.60 12.72 25.10
N ILE A 488 -9.74 12.04 24.98
CA ILE A 488 -10.01 11.04 23.92
C ILE A 488 -11.24 11.40 23.08
N VAL A 489 -11.28 10.94 21.83
CA VAL A 489 -12.38 11.16 20.87
C VAL A 489 -13.33 9.96 20.73
N ILE A 490 -13.27 9.00 21.65
CA ILE A 490 -14.14 7.82 21.67
C ILE A 490 -14.98 7.76 22.95
N PRO A 491 -16.17 7.15 22.92
CA PRO A 491 -16.98 6.95 24.12
C PRO A 491 -16.34 5.93 25.06
N LEU A 492 -16.45 6.19 26.36
CA LEU A 492 -16.02 5.27 27.41
C LEU A 492 -17.05 4.14 27.59
N LYS A 493 -16.58 2.90 27.76
CA LYS A 493 -17.44 1.74 28.03
C LYS A 493 -17.31 1.29 29.48
N MET A 494 -18.44 1.12 30.16
CA MET A 494 -18.45 0.71 31.57
C MET A 494 -18.14 -0.77 31.76
N ASN A 495 -18.63 -1.62 30.85
CA ASN A 495 -18.46 -3.08 30.91
C ASN A 495 -17.84 -3.59 29.62
N GLN A 496 -17.03 -4.64 29.75
CA GLN A 496 -16.57 -5.41 28.60
C GLN A 496 -17.62 -6.47 28.28
N ASP A 497 -18.33 -6.30 27.16
CA ASP A 497 -19.28 -7.32 26.70
C ASP A 497 -18.53 -8.60 26.32
N SER A 498 -19.14 -9.77 26.52
CA SER A 498 -18.56 -11.04 26.05
C SER A 498 -18.27 -11.04 24.54
N ASN A 499 -19.00 -10.23 23.78
CA ASN A 499 -18.86 -10.05 22.33
C ASN A 499 -17.68 -9.14 21.93
N ASP A 500 -17.06 -8.45 22.90
CA ASP A 500 -15.90 -7.56 22.74
C ASP A 500 -14.58 -8.27 23.10
N LYS A 501 -14.59 -9.60 23.17
CA LYS A 501 -13.38 -10.41 23.27
C LYS A 501 -12.73 -10.61 21.91
N LEU A 502 -11.40 -10.56 21.87
CA LEU A 502 -10.63 -10.91 20.68
C LEU A 502 -10.81 -12.39 20.34
N MET A 503 -11.20 -12.66 19.11
CA MET A 503 -11.43 -14.02 18.59
C MET A 503 -10.29 -14.41 17.67
N ILE A 504 -9.57 -15.48 18.00
CA ILE A 504 -8.52 -16.05 17.16
C ILE A 504 -9.14 -16.43 15.80
N HIS A 505 -8.37 -16.23 14.73
CA HIS A 505 -8.79 -16.66 13.40
C HIS A 505 -9.18 -18.13 13.37
N ASN A 506 -10.36 -18.38 12.83
CA ASN A 506 -10.88 -19.71 12.62
C ASN A 506 -10.84 -20.03 11.13
N TYR A 507 -10.09 -21.07 10.78
CA TYR A 507 -9.93 -21.49 9.40
C TYR A 507 -10.82 -22.69 9.05
N LYS A 508 -11.91 -22.92 9.78
CA LYS A 508 -12.90 -23.95 9.43
C LYS A 508 -14.18 -23.31 8.92
N SER A 509 -14.69 -23.80 7.80
CA SER A 509 -15.91 -23.27 7.17
C SER A 509 -17.18 -23.53 7.99
N THR A 510 -17.14 -24.51 8.90
CA THR A 510 -18.26 -24.96 9.75
C THR A 510 -18.35 -24.21 11.07
N GLU A 511 -17.45 -23.26 11.33
CA GLU A 511 -17.40 -22.52 12.58
C GLU A 511 -17.65 -21.01 12.33
N ASN A 512 -18.09 -20.28 13.36
CA ASN A 512 -18.29 -18.84 13.24
C ASN A 512 -16.94 -18.12 13.00
N PRO A 513 -16.91 -17.06 12.16
CA PRO A 513 -18.04 -16.39 11.51
C PRO A 513 -18.44 -16.98 10.14
N HIS A 514 -17.79 -18.06 9.69
CA HIS A 514 -17.93 -18.58 8.32
C HIS A 514 -19.22 -19.39 8.13
N ASP A 515 -19.63 -20.20 9.12
CA ASP A 515 -20.77 -21.12 9.06
C ASP A 515 -22.06 -20.49 8.49
N LYS A 516 -22.42 -19.29 8.97
CA LYS A 516 -23.65 -18.60 8.52
C LYS A 516 -23.60 -18.17 7.05
N ARG A 517 -22.41 -17.85 6.53
CA ARG A 517 -22.21 -17.40 5.14
C ARG A 517 -22.13 -18.59 4.20
N THR A 518 -21.38 -19.62 4.58
CA THR A 518 -21.13 -20.80 3.75
C THR A 518 -22.40 -21.62 3.51
N LYS A 519 -23.30 -21.73 4.51
CA LYS A 519 -24.61 -22.40 4.39
C LYS A 519 -25.53 -21.85 3.30
N LYS A 520 -25.32 -20.61 2.84
CA LYS A 520 -26.16 -19.93 1.84
C LYS A 520 -25.56 -19.94 0.43
N MET A 521 -24.34 -20.44 0.26
CA MET A 521 -23.60 -20.36 -1.00
C MET A 521 -23.75 -21.63 -1.83
N LYS A 522 -23.80 -21.50 -3.16
CA LYS A 522 -23.71 -22.63 -4.09
C LYS A 522 -22.29 -23.20 -4.11
N ASP A 523 -22.10 -24.45 -4.57
CA ASP A 523 -20.81 -25.16 -4.52
C ASP A 523 -19.61 -24.36 -5.03
N VAL A 524 -19.70 -23.72 -6.21
CA VAL A 524 -18.58 -22.93 -6.74
C VAL A 524 -18.33 -21.65 -5.94
N GLN A 525 -19.39 -20.93 -5.56
CA GLN A 525 -19.28 -19.74 -4.72
C GLN A 525 -18.67 -20.08 -3.36
N LEU A 526 -19.06 -21.24 -2.81
CA LEU A 526 -18.53 -21.78 -1.57
C LEU A 526 -17.03 -22.09 -1.71
N GLU A 527 -16.60 -22.73 -2.80
CA GLU A 527 -15.19 -23.00 -3.04
C GLU A 527 -14.36 -21.72 -3.16
N TYR A 528 -14.82 -20.73 -3.94
CA TYR A 528 -14.14 -19.41 -4.00
C TYR A 528 -14.06 -18.76 -2.63
N TYR A 529 -15.15 -18.77 -1.86
CA TYR A 529 -15.17 -18.22 -0.52
C TYR A 529 -14.18 -18.93 0.41
N LYS A 530 -14.09 -20.27 0.34
CA LYS A 530 -13.12 -21.05 1.12
C LYS A 530 -11.69 -20.72 0.74
N ILE A 531 -11.38 -20.53 -0.54
CA ILE A 531 -10.05 -20.16 -1.03
C ILE A 531 -9.67 -18.74 -0.57
N GLU A 532 -10.55 -17.75 -0.79
CA GLU A 532 -10.33 -16.36 -0.39
C GLU A 532 -10.08 -16.20 1.11
N HIS A 533 -10.84 -16.97 1.92
CA HIS A 533 -10.71 -16.97 3.38
C HIS A 533 -9.73 -18.01 3.93
N LYS A 534 -9.01 -18.76 3.06
CA LYS A 534 -8.04 -19.79 3.43
C LYS A 534 -8.61 -20.87 4.39
N LEU A 535 -9.84 -21.33 4.16
CA LEU A 535 -10.57 -22.24 5.03
C LEU A 535 -10.27 -23.72 4.72
N ASP A 536 -10.55 -24.59 5.68
CA ASP A 536 -10.51 -26.05 5.61
C ASP A 536 -9.17 -26.59 5.08
N ASN A 537 -9.20 -27.31 3.95
CA ASN A 537 -8.02 -27.83 3.26
C ASN A 537 -7.10 -26.72 2.74
N TYR A 538 -7.65 -25.56 2.36
CA TYR A 538 -6.87 -24.42 1.86
C TYR A 538 -6.00 -23.77 2.92
N TYR A 539 -6.33 -23.93 4.21
CA TYR A 539 -5.48 -23.48 5.31
C TYR A 539 -4.06 -24.06 5.20
N LYS A 540 -3.95 -25.37 4.90
CA LYS A 540 -2.65 -26.04 4.77
C LYS A 540 -1.92 -25.60 3.51
N ILE A 541 -2.65 -25.42 2.41
CA ILE A 541 -2.09 -25.06 1.09
C ILE A 541 -1.57 -23.62 1.09
N LEU A 542 -2.36 -22.68 1.61
CA LEU A 542 -2.09 -21.25 1.54
C LEU A 542 -1.29 -20.74 2.74
N ASN A 543 -1.10 -21.56 3.78
CA ASN A 543 -0.32 -21.25 4.99
C ASN A 543 -0.55 -19.81 5.52
N PRO A 544 -1.79 -19.43 5.88
CA PRO A 544 -2.13 -18.07 6.27
C PRO A 544 -1.66 -17.67 7.68
N ARG A 545 -0.94 -18.54 8.38
CA ARG A 545 -0.46 -18.31 9.75
C ARG A 545 1.00 -17.89 9.74
N ASP A 546 1.25 -16.70 10.27
CA ASP A 546 2.59 -16.17 10.52
C ASP A 546 3.06 -16.57 11.93
N GLN A 547 4.13 -17.36 12.02
CA GLN A 547 4.61 -17.85 13.31
C GLN A 547 5.21 -16.72 14.17
N PHE A 548 5.82 -15.70 13.57
CA PHE A 548 6.41 -14.57 14.28
C PHE A 548 5.32 -13.79 15.04
N TYR A 549 4.23 -13.47 14.37
CA TYR A 549 3.09 -12.77 15.01
C TYR A 549 2.36 -13.61 16.05
N TYR A 550 2.25 -14.92 15.85
CA TYR A 550 1.66 -15.82 16.86
C TYR A 550 2.52 -15.86 18.13
N ASP A 551 3.85 -15.92 17.99
CA ASP A 551 4.75 -15.90 19.14
C ASP A 551 4.62 -14.59 19.92
N ILE A 552 4.58 -13.44 19.24
CA ILE A 552 4.35 -12.14 19.88
C ILE A 552 3.03 -12.13 20.66
N TYR A 553 1.94 -12.60 20.05
CA TYR A 553 0.60 -12.55 20.66
C TYR A 553 0.47 -13.47 21.89
N PHE A 554 0.94 -14.72 21.79
CA PHE A 554 0.71 -15.72 22.85
C PHE A 554 1.83 -15.79 23.89
N LYS A 555 3.08 -15.49 23.52
CA LYS A 555 4.23 -15.53 24.44
C LYS A 555 4.59 -14.16 25.01
N ASN A 556 3.99 -13.09 24.48
CA ASN A 556 4.27 -11.71 24.88
C ASN A 556 5.74 -11.27 24.65
N GLU A 557 6.47 -11.96 23.79
CA GLU A 557 7.90 -11.75 23.52
C GLU A 557 8.16 -11.48 22.03
N ILE A 558 9.00 -10.49 21.72
CA ILE A 558 9.42 -10.18 20.36
C ILE A 558 10.82 -10.74 20.11
N ASN A 559 10.91 -11.86 19.40
CA ASN A 559 12.19 -12.44 19.01
C ASN A 559 12.65 -11.94 17.62
N TYR A 560 13.33 -10.79 17.61
CA TYR A 560 13.90 -10.16 16.40
C TYR A 560 14.80 -11.11 15.59
N SER A 561 15.57 -11.98 16.26
CA SER A 561 16.47 -12.90 15.56
C SER A 561 15.73 -14.02 14.82
N ASN A 562 14.55 -14.39 15.31
CA ASN A 562 13.72 -15.43 14.73
C ASN A 562 12.95 -14.94 13.49
N TYR A 563 12.66 -13.63 13.43
CA TYR A 563 12.01 -13.00 12.27
C TYR A 563 12.69 -13.40 10.96
N TYR A 564 14.01 -13.20 10.84
CA TYR A 564 14.73 -13.51 9.60
C TYR A 564 14.73 -15.00 9.26
N LYS A 565 14.78 -15.88 10.26
CA LYS A 565 14.76 -17.34 10.05
C LYS A 565 13.40 -17.82 9.52
N LEU A 566 12.32 -17.15 9.90
CA LEU A 566 10.95 -17.51 9.51
C LEU A 566 10.59 -16.97 8.12
N HIS A 567 11.14 -15.81 7.74
CA HIS A 567 10.66 -15.06 6.58
C HIS A 567 11.62 -15.00 5.38
N PHE A 568 12.90 -15.35 5.56
CA PHE A 568 13.88 -15.29 4.49
C PHE A 568 14.54 -16.66 4.33
N THR A 569 14.58 -17.16 3.10
CA THR A 569 15.33 -18.35 2.77
C THR A 569 16.82 -18.05 2.90
N MET A 570 17.52 -18.89 3.66
CA MET A 570 18.98 -18.81 3.75
C MET A 570 19.54 -19.39 2.44
N ASP A 571 20.31 -18.60 1.68
CA ASP A 571 21.08 -19.11 0.55
C ASP A 571 22.00 -20.24 1.03
N ASN A 572 21.61 -21.50 0.77
CA ASN A 572 22.34 -22.69 1.17
C ASN A 572 23.64 -22.92 0.37
N ASN A 573 23.96 -22.05 -0.59
CA ASN A 573 25.13 -22.20 -1.46
C ASN A 573 26.47 -21.82 -0.80
N ASN A 574 26.47 -21.39 0.48
CA ASN A 574 27.70 -21.16 1.24
C ASN A 574 27.72 -22.02 2.50
N ASN A 575 28.33 -23.20 2.41
CA ASN A 575 28.58 -24.17 3.49
C ASN A 575 29.56 -23.62 4.55
N SER A 576 29.16 -22.61 5.33
CA SER A 576 29.86 -22.22 6.56
C SER A 576 28.84 -21.90 7.66
N LYS A 577 28.77 -22.78 8.67
CA LYS A 577 27.88 -22.64 9.82
C LYS A 577 28.42 -21.56 10.77
N ASN A 578 27.51 -20.71 11.24
CA ASN A 578 27.60 -19.68 12.29
C ASN A 578 28.01 -18.24 11.92
N ASN A 579 28.81 -17.97 10.87
CA ASN A 579 29.10 -16.57 10.47
C ASN A 579 28.19 -16.02 9.34
N ASN A 580 27.42 -16.88 8.67
CA ASN A 580 26.65 -16.49 7.47
C ASN A 580 25.32 -15.76 7.75
N SER A 581 24.67 -15.97 8.91
CA SER A 581 23.36 -15.36 9.18
C SER A 581 23.43 -13.83 9.33
N LYS A 582 24.45 -13.31 10.03
CA LYS A 582 24.67 -11.87 10.17
C LYS A 582 24.98 -11.19 8.83
N ASN A 583 25.71 -11.87 7.94
CA ASN A 583 26.02 -11.34 6.61
C ASN A 583 24.79 -11.34 5.69
N ASN A 584 23.92 -12.35 5.78
CA ASN A 584 22.68 -12.41 5.01
C ASN A 584 21.70 -11.29 5.40
N ASN A 585 21.54 -11.02 6.71
CA ASN A 585 20.70 -9.91 7.18
C ASN A 585 21.21 -8.56 6.64
N LYS A 586 22.53 -8.35 6.62
CA LYS A 586 23.13 -7.13 6.03
C LYS A 586 22.84 -6.99 4.54
N ASN A 587 22.83 -8.10 3.80
CA ASN A 587 22.48 -8.09 2.37
C ASN A 587 21.01 -7.70 2.15
N ILE A 588 20.08 -8.26 2.93
CA ILE A 588 18.64 -7.90 2.88
C ILE A 588 18.45 -6.41 3.15
N ILE A 589 19.08 -5.88 4.20
CA ILE A 589 19.01 -4.46 4.57
C ILE A 589 19.62 -3.59 3.47
N SER A 590 20.77 -3.98 2.92
CA SER A 590 21.41 -3.27 1.80
C SER A 590 20.51 -3.24 0.56
N ASP A 591 19.89 -4.36 0.20
CA ASP A 591 18.97 -4.43 -0.95
C ASP A 591 17.75 -3.54 -0.72
N TYR A 592 17.22 -3.48 0.50
CA TYR A 592 16.09 -2.62 0.84
C TYR A 592 16.44 -1.12 0.79
N LEU A 593 17.61 -0.74 1.32
CA LEU A 593 18.11 0.65 1.24
C LEU A 593 18.36 1.11 -0.20
N LYS A 594 18.90 0.22 -1.06
CA LYS A 594 19.01 0.49 -2.51
C LYS A 594 17.63 0.71 -3.13
N GLY A 595 16.63 0.00 -2.65
CA GLY A 595 15.25 0.19 -3.07
C GLY A 595 14.71 1.59 -2.78
N PHE A 596 14.98 2.17 -1.61
CA PHE A 596 14.58 3.56 -1.34
C PHE A 596 15.18 4.54 -2.37
N ASN A 597 16.47 4.40 -2.68
CA ASN A 597 17.12 5.18 -3.73
C ASN A 597 16.52 4.92 -5.10
N TRP A 598 16.21 3.65 -5.43
CA TRP A 598 15.57 3.29 -6.69
C TRP A 598 14.18 3.93 -6.83
N VAL A 599 13.35 3.90 -5.79
CA VAL A 599 12.01 4.52 -5.74
C VAL A 599 12.08 6.03 -5.98
N VAL A 600 13.02 6.74 -5.31
CA VAL A 600 13.22 8.19 -5.56
C VAL A 600 13.56 8.43 -7.02
N ASN A 601 14.48 7.65 -7.58
CA ASN A 601 14.88 7.85 -8.97
C ASN A 601 13.74 7.51 -9.94
N TYR A 602 13.02 6.41 -9.72
CA TYR A 602 11.94 5.94 -10.57
C TYR A 602 10.74 6.91 -10.62
N TYR A 603 10.37 7.52 -9.51
CA TYR A 603 9.24 8.45 -9.47
C TYR A 603 9.66 9.90 -9.65
N HIS A 604 10.64 10.39 -8.89
CA HIS A 604 10.95 11.82 -8.82
C HIS A 604 11.92 12.31 -9.91
N ASN A 605 12.82 11.44 -10.38
CA ASN A 605 13.88 11.81 -11.33
C ASN A 605 13.69 11.24 -12.73
N ASN A 606 12.70 10.35 -12.92
CA ASN A 606 12.44 9.69 -14.19
C ASN A 606 11.79 10.66 -15.18
N ASN A 607 12.65 11.41 -15.86
CA ASN A 607 12.30 12.19 -17.02
C ASN A 607 13.04 11.58 -18.21
N ARG A 608 12.36 11.46 -19.36
CA ARG A 608 12.87 10.94 -20.65
C ARG A 608 14.23 11.50 -21.13
N TYR A 609 14.75 12.53 -20.47
CA TYR A 609 15.97 13.26 -20.80
C TYR A 609 17.16 12.88 -19.90
N TYR A 610 16.93 12.23 -18.75
CA TYR A 610 17.96 11.80 -17.79
C TYR A 610 17.92 10.28 -17.60
N ASN A 611 18.53 9.54 -18.54
CA ASN A 611 18.59 8.07 -18.58
C ASN A 611 19.55 7.46 -17.53
N ASN A 612 19.27 7.60 -16.24
CA ASN A 612 20.11 7.05 -15.17
C ASN A 612 19.40 6.07 -14.22
N ILE A 613 18.19 5.62 -14.54
CA ILE A 613 17.47 4.62 -13.72
C ILE A 613 17.78 3.21 -14.22
N ASP A 614 18.18 2.35 -13.29
CA ASP A 614 18.33 0.92 -13.56
C ASP A 614 16.95 0.23 -13.60
N LEU A 615 16.38 0.10 -14.80
CA LEU A 615 15.10 -0.60 -15.01
C LEU A 615 15.21 -2.12 -14.82
N THR A 616 16.43 -2.67 -14.63
CA THR A 616 16.65 -4.11 -14.41
C THR A 616 16.64 -4.50 -12.94
N TRP A 617 16.71 -3.52 -12.03
CA TRP A 617 16.71 -3.74 -10.60
C TRP A 617 15.31 -4.11 -10.08
N TYR A 618 15.27 -4.99 -9.07
CA TYR A 618 14.09 -5.27 -8.26
C TYR A 618 14.51 -5.80 -6.88
N TYR A 619 13.63 -5.62 -5.89
CA TYR A 619 13.82 -6.24 -4.59
C TYR A 619 13.39 -7.72 -4.62
N LYS A 620 14.36 -8.62 -4.40
CA LYS A 620 14.17 -10.07 -4.55
C LYS A 620 13.45 -10.74 -3.39
N HIS A 621 13.52 -10.15 -2.19
CA HIS A 621 12.93 -10.74 -0.99
C HIS A 621 11.45 -10.37 -0.87
N ASN A 622 10.66 -11.17 -0.16
CA ASN A 622 9.21 -10.96 -0.08
C ASN A 622 8.76 -10.19 1.16
N ARG A 623 9.62 -10.08 2.17
CA ARG A 623 9.39 -9.27 3.36
C ARG A 623 10.44 -8.16 3.46
N SER A 624 10.09 -7.11 4.17
CA SER A 624 11.01 -6.01 4.51
C SER A 624 11.91 -6.42 5.69
N PRO A 625 13.10 -5.85 5.85
CA PRO A 625 13.81 -5.92 7.12
C PRO A 625 13.05 -5.14 8.21
N LEU A 626 13.26 -5.48 9.48
CA LEU A 626 12.71 -4.71 10.59
C LEU A 626 13.39 -3.34 10.68
N LEU A 627 12.64 -2.32 11.10
CA LEU A 627 13.11 -0.94 11.14
C LEU A 627 14.28 -0.78 12.11
N ARG A 628 14.24 -1.46 13.26
CA ARG A 628 15.38 -1.53 14.19
C ARG A 628 16.65 -2.05 13.56
N ASP A 629 16.56 -3.05 12.69
CA ASP A 629 17.74 -3.63 12.05
C ASP A 629 18.30 -2.74 10.94
N ILE A 630 17.42 -2.06 10.19
CA ILE A 630 17.82 -0.97 9.30
C ILE A 630 18.61 0.06 10.11
N MET A 631 18.10 0.49 11.26
CA MET A 631 18.77 1.53 12.05
C MET A 631 20.13 1.10 12.62
N ASN A 632 20.29 -0.17 13.00
CA ASN A 632 21.53 -0.67 13.60
C ASN A 632 22.61 -1.07 12.57
N ASN A 633 22.22 -1.38 11.33
CA ASN A 633 23.13 -1.96 10.32
C ASN A 633 23.10 -1.24 8.96
N ALA A 634 22.44 -0.08 8.85
CA ALA A 634 22.36 0.65 7.59
C ALA A 634 23.74 1.14 7.13
N ASN A 635 24.20 0.63 5.99
CA ASN A 635 25.18 1.34 5.18
C ASN A 635 24.46 2.50 4.46
N VAL A 636 24.25 3.59 5.19
CA VAL A 636 23.44 4.74 4.73
C VAL A 636 23.92 5.37 3.42
N LYS A 637 25.18 5.14 3.02
CA LYS A 637 25.71 5.58 1.72
C LYS A 637 24.89 5.02 0.55
N LEU A 638 24.29 3.83 0.70
CA LEU A 638 23.43 3.19 -0.31
C LEU A 638 22.20 4.02 -0.70
N LEU A 639 21.75 4.93 0.17
CA LEU A 639 20.59 5.81 -0.07
C LEU A 639 20.83 6.83 -1.19
N ASN A 640 22.09 7.15 -1.50
CA ASN A 640 22.47 8.14 -2.51
C ASN A 640 23.56 7.64 -3.47
N ILE A 641 23.75 6.31 -3.58
CA ILE A 641 24.66 5.80 -4.61
C ILE A 641 24.10 6.24 -5.95
N ARG A 642 24.87 7.07 -6.66
CA ARG A 642 24.64 7.29 -8.08
C ARG A 642 24.68 5.90 -8.70
N MET A 643 23.52 5.43 -9.15
CA MET A 643 23.48 4.26 -10.01
C MET A 643 24.17 4.69 -11.29
N ASN A 644 25.50 4.52 -11.30
CA ASN A 644 26.27 4.67 -12.52
C ASN A 644 25.72 3.60 -13.44
N ASN A 645 24.96 4.01 -14.44
CA ASN A 645 24.75 3.21 -15.62
C ASN A 645 26.15 2.97 -16.22
N THR A 646 26.81 1.89 -15.80
CA THR A 646 27.97 1.33 -16.51
C THR A 646 27.59 0.89 -17.94
N PHE A 647 26.30 0.97 -18.29
CA PHE A 647 25.72 0.61 -19.59
C PHE A 647 25.63 1.77 -20.58
N ASN A 648 26.34 2.87 -20.34
CA ASN A 648 26.30 4.06 -21.19
C ASN A 648 26.98 3.92 -22.57
N THR A 649 27.12 2.71 -23.11
CA THR A 649 27.76 2.47 -24.42
C THR A 649 26.97 1.62 -25.43
N GLN A 650 25.82 1.02 -25.09
CA GLN A 650 24.96 0.34 -26.08
C GLN A 650 23.47 0.54 -25.77
N LYS A 651 22.90 1.63 -26.28
CA LYS A 651 21.51 2.05 -26.05
C LYS A 651 20.43 1.10 -26.60
N ASP A 652 20.78 0.13 -27.46
CA ASP A 652 19.79 -0.71 -28.16
C ASP A 652 19.71 -2.16 -27.65
N PHE A 653 20.64 -2.62 -26.79
CA PHE A 653 20.77 -4.05 -26.47
C PHE A 653 20.05 -4.53 -25.20
N HIS A 654 19.46 -3.65 -24.39
CA HIS A 654 19.07 -4.00 -23.01
C HIS A 654 17.58 -3.90 -22.68
N TYR A 655 16.74 -3.47 -23.62
CA TYR A 655 15.30 -3.39 -23.38
C TYR A 655 14.59 -4.66 -23.86
N MET A 656 13.70 -5.14 -23.02
CA MET A 656 12.86 -6.31 -23.26
C MET A 656 11.72 -5.93 -24.21
N THR A 657 11.54 -6.70 -25.28
CA THR A 657 10.42 -6.55 -26.22
C THR A 657 9.11 -7.04 -25.60
N PRO A 658 7.94 -6.63 -26.11
CA PRO A 658 6.65 -7.14 -25.66
C PRO A 658 6.55 -8.67 -25.67
N LEU A 659 7.15 -9.33 -26.66
CA LEU A 659 7.22 -10.78 -26.75
C LEU A 659 8.11 -11.39 -25.65
N GLU A 660 9.33 -10.88 -25.47
CA GLU A 660 10.25 -11.32 -24.40
C GLU A 660 9.60 -11.17 -23.02
N HIS A 661 8.91 -10.05 -22.80
CA HIS A 661 8.15 -9.79 -21.57
C HIS A 661 7.06 -10.84 -21.36
N TYR A 662 6.20 -11.04 -22.36
CA TYR A 662 5.15 -12.05 -22.31
C TYR A 662 5.71 -13.44 -21.95
N ILE A 663 6.81 -13.83 -22.59
CA ILE A 663 7.45 -15.13 -22.39
C ILE A 663 8.06 -15.26 -20.98
N LEU A 664 8.58 -14.19 -20.38
CA LEU A 664 9.16 -14.25 -19.04
C LEU A 664 8.09 -14.35 -17.93
N VAL A 665 7.00 -13.60 -18.04
CA VAL A 665 5.98 -13.53 -16.98
C VAL A 665 4.96 -14.66 -17.02
N THR A 666 4.87 -15.39 -18.15
CA THR A 666 3.86 -16.42 -18.36
C THR A 666 4.26 -17.75 -17.72
N PRO A 667 3.40 -18.35 -16.87
CA PRO A 667 3.61 -19.70 -16.37
C PRO A 667 3.44 -20.75 -17.47
N PHE A 668 4.40 -21.67 -17.59
CA PHE A 668 4.38 -22.75 -18.59
C PHE A 668 4.51 -24.14 -17.95
N ASN A 669 3.93 -25.14 -18.59
CA ASN A 669 4.16 -26.56 -18.30
C ASN A 669 5.45 -27.03 -18.98
N ILE A 670 6.60 -26.65 -18.44
CA ILE A 670 7.91 -26.84 -19.10
C ILE A 670 8.29 -28.30 -19.37
N SER A 671 7.73 -29.24 -18.61
CA SER A 671 7.89 -30.69 -18.83
C SER A 671 7.22 -31.21 -20.12
N ASN A 672 6.27 -30.47 -20.71
CA ASN A 672 5.51 -30.91 -21.87
C ASN A 672 5.52 -29.86 -22.99
N ILE A 673 6.38 -30.08 -23.99
CA ILE A 673 6.53 -29.17 -25.13
C ILE A 673 5.23 -29.00 -25.95
N VAL A 674 4.36 -30.00 -26.00
CA VAL A 674 3.07 -29.92 -26.70
C VAL A 674 2.17 -28.92 -25.99
N LYS A 675 2.04 -29.01 -24.67
CA LYS A 675 1.29 -28.03 -23.85
C LYS A 675 1.85 -26.61 -24.01
N ILE A 676 3.18 -26.46 -24.06
CA ILE A 676 3.82 -25.14 -24.32
C ILE A 676 3.36 -24.59 -25.67
N LYS A 677 3.48 -25.39 -26.75
CA LYS A 677 3.07 -24.97 -28.10
C LYS A 677 1.59 -24.60 -28.17
N GLU A 678 0.70 -25.37 -27.56
CA GLU A 678 -0.73 -25.08 -27.51
C GLU A 678 -1.01 -23.73 -26.83
N GLN A 679 -0.34 -23.45 -25.71
CA GLN A 679 -0.48 -22.18 -24.99
C GLN A 679 0.07 -20.99 -25.80
N LEU A 680 1.21 -21.17 -26.47
CA LEU A 680 1.78 -20.15 -27.36
C LEU A 680 0.88 -19.88 -28.57
N LEU A 681 0.32 -20.91 -29.21
CA LEU A 681 -0.63 -20.74 -30.33
C LEU A 681 -1.85 -19.92 -29.93
N LYS A 682 -2.39 -20.16 -28.72
CA LYS A 682 -3.55 -19.42 -28.19
C LYS A 682 -3.26 -17.94 -27.90
N SER A 683 -2.01 -17.58 -27.62
CA SER A 683 -1.64 -16.26 -27.09
C SER A 683 -0.86 -15.39 -28.07
N ILE A 684 0.02 -16.00 -28.87
CA ILE A 684 0.94 -15.37 -29.82
C ILE A 684 0.91 -16.04 -31.20
N GLY A 685 -0.22 -16.65 -31.57
CA GLY A 685 -0.45 -17.30 -32.86
C GLY A 685 -0.37 -16.41 -34.11
N TYR A 686 -0.03 -15.12 -33.98
CA TYR A 686 0.38 -14.29 -35.12
C TYR A 686 1.80 -14.64 -35.63
N LEU A 687 2.59 -15.38 -34.85
CA LEU A 687 3.90 -15.89 -35.27
C LEU A 687 3.77 -17.18 -36.10
N SER A 688 4.71 -17.38 -37.03
CA SER A 688 4.86 -18.63 -37.78
C SER A 688 5.06 -19.84 -36.87
N LEU A 689 4.59 -21.02 -37.28
CA LEU A 689 4.73 -22.27 -36.53
C LEU A 689 6.19 -22.63 -36.18
N ASP A 690 7.14 -22.28 -37.05
CA ASP A 690 8.58 -22.48 -36.81
C ASP A 690 9.06 -21.64 -35.62
N LYS A 691 8.74 -20.34 -35.60
CA LYS A 691 9.03 -19.45 -34.46
C LYS A 691 8.39 -19.95 -33.16
N ILE A 692 7.14 -20.38 -33.19
CA ILE A 692 6.46 -20.97 -32.01
C ILE A 692 7.21 -22.21 -31.53
N THR A 693 7.68 -23.05 -32.45
CA THR A 693 8.46 -24.25 -32.11
C THR A 693 9.81 -23.89 -31.49
N SER A 694 10.51 -22.89 -32.02
CA SER A 694 11.77 -22.38 -31.45
C SER A 694 11.57 -21.81 -30.04
N ILE A 695 10.53 -20.99 -29.83
CA ILE A 695 10.20 -20.44 -28.51
C ILE A 695 9.84 -21.56 -27.52
N ALA A 696 9.04 -22.54 -27.94
CA ALA A 696 8.69 -23.69 -27.09
C ALA A 696 9.94 -24.51 -26.70
N LYS A 697 10.90 -24.65 -27.61
CA LYS A 697 12.18 -25.29 -27.33
C LYS A 697 13.01 -24.47 -26.35
N PHE A 698 13.12 -23.16 -26.56
CA PHE A 698 13.81 -22.25 -25.63
C PHE A 698 13.27 -22.38 -24.19
N ILE A 699 11.94 -22.33 -24.02
CA ILE A 699 11.28 -22.44 -22.71
C ILE A 699 11.65 -23.77 -22.02
N LYS A 700 11.65 -24.87 -22.79
CA LYS A 700 12.00 -26.20 -22.29
C LYS A 700 13.49 -26.31 -21.91
N ASP A 701 14.36 -25.74 -22.73
CA ASP A 701 15.82 -25.87 -22.57
C ASP A 701 16.38 -24.91 -21.50
N HIS A 702 15.60 -23.92 -21.04
CA HIS A 702 16.00 -22.95 -20.02
C HIS A 702 15.12 -22.97 -18.75
N PRO A 703 15.06 -24.11 -18.02
CA PRO A 703 14.19 -24.25 -16.84
C PRO A 703 14.54 -23.27 -15.71
N LYS A 704 15.73 -22.67 -15.68
CA LYS A 704 16.12 -21.65 -14.69
C LYS A 704 15.20 -20.42 -14.66
N TYR A 705 14.47 -20.12 -15.74
CA TYR A 705 13.54 -18.99 -15.82
C TYR A 705 12.10 -19.36 -15.50
N TYR A 706 11.80 -20.64 -15.29
CA TYR A 706 10.43 -21.14 -15.23
C TYR A 706 10.25 -22.11 -14.07
N TYR A 707 9.03 -22.14 -13.57
CA TYR A 707 8.58 -23.13 -12.61
C TYR A 707 7.47 -23.94 -13.24
N ASP A 708 7.66 -25.26 -13.27
CA ASP A 708 6.73 -26.21 -13.89
C ASP A 708 5.41 -26.26 -13.10
N LEU A 709 4.29 -25.95 -13.77
CA LEU A 709 2.97 -25.92 -13.15
C LEU A 709 2.50 -27.31 -12.68
N ASP A 710 2.79 -28.38 -13.42
CA ASP A 710 2.42 -29.75 -13.01
C ASP A 710 3.20 -30.14 -11.73
N LYS A 711 4.46 -29.72 -11.61
CA LYS A 711 5.25 -29.85 -10.37
C LYS A 711 4.65 -29.00 -9.24
N ILE A 712 4.34 -27.73 -9.48
CA ILE A 712 3.71 -26.86 -8.48
C ILE A 712 2.43 -27.51 -7.94
N HIS A 713 1.54 -28.01 -8.80
CA HIS A 713 0.30 -28.66 -8.37
C HIS A 713 0.53 -29.91 -7.50
N LYS A 714 1.60 -30.66 -7.75
CA LYS A 714 2.00 -31.78 -6.92
C LYS A 714 2.49 -31.30 -5.56
N ASP A 715 3.39 -30.31 -5.57
CA ASP A 715 4.04 -29.76 -4.38
C ASP A 715 3.03 -29.04 -3.47
N LEU A 716 1.94 -28.45 -4.01
CA LEU A 716 0.84 -27.86 -3.21
C LEU A 716 0.20 -28.85 -2.21
N LYS A 717 0.32 -30.17 -2.46
CA LYS A 717 -0.23 -31.20 -1.58
C LYS A 717 0.73 -31.62 -0.46
N THR A 718 2.03 -31.40 -0.64
CA THR A 718 3.09 -31.97 0.21
C THR A 718 3.95 -30.93 0.90
N ASP A 719 4.14 -29.77 0.27
CA ASP A 719 5.13 -28.78 0.65
C ASP A 719 4.51 -27.40 0.89
N LYS A 720 5.10 -26.63 1.80
CA LYS A 720 4.70 -25.24 2.08
C LYS A 720 5.34 -24.30 1.06
N ILE A 721 4.82 -24.30 -0.15
CA ILE A 721 5.36 -23.48 -1.25
C ILE A 721 4.69 -22.11 -1.39
N ILE A 722 3.53 -21.90 -0.75
CA ILE A 722 2.80 -20.63 -0.70
C ILE A 722 2.72 -20.14 0.75
N ASP A 723 2.97 -18.85 0.96
CA ASP A 723 2.77 -18.15 2.22
C ASP A 723 1.82 -16.96 2.03
N CYS A 724 0.57 -17.12 2.49
CA CYS A 724 -0.43 -16.06 2.48
C CYS A 724 -0.58 -15.33 3.83
N SER A 725 0.35 -15.51 4.76
CA SER A 725 0.22 -14.97 6.11
C SER A 725 0.22 -13.44 6.16
N GLY A 726 1.11 -12.79 5.40
CA GLY A 726 1.16 -11.33 5.28
C GLY A 726 0.09 -10.71 4.36
N SER A 727 -0.75 -11.51 3.72
CA SER A 727 -1.50 -11.09 2.52
C SER A 727 -3.00 -11.24 2.67
N ILE A 728 -3.70 -10.10 2.58
CA ILE A 728 -5.17 -10.07 2.53
C ILE A 728 -5.65 -10.67 1.21
N PHE A 729 -5.10 -10.19 0.09
CA PHE A 729 -5.42 -10.66 -1.26
C PHE A 729 -4.52 -11.83 -1.68
N LEU A 730 -5.10 -12.83 -2.32
CA LEU A 730 -4.36 -14.01 -2.78
C LEU A 730 -3.29 -13.69 -3.83
N SER A 731 -3.54 -12.69 -4.69
CA SER A 731 -2.57 -12.23 -5.69
C SER A 731 -1.28 -11.68 -5.08
N LYS A 732 -1.31 -11.28 -3.81
CA LYS A 732 -0.15 -10.79 -3.07
C LYS A 732 0.43 -11.85 -2.12
N CYS A 733 -0.03 -13.10 -2.17
CA CYS A 733 0.62 -14.17 -1.41
C CYS A 733 2.05 -14.38 -1.90
N HIS A 734 2.89 -14.76 -0.97
CA HIS A 734 4.28 -15.05 -1.23
C HIS A 734 4.43 -16.46 -1.84
N LEU A 735 5.16 -16.54 -2.95
CA LEU A 735 5.52 -17.77 -3.64
C LEU A 735 6.99 -18.07 -3.40
N THR A 736 7.29 -18.97 -2.46
CA THR A 736 8.65 -19.28 -2.02
C THR A 736 9.56 -19.75 -3.16
N PHE A 737 9.01 -20.50 -4.12
CA PHE A 737 9.77 -20.95 -5.28
C PHE A 737 10.16 -19.80 -6.22
N LEU A 738 9.50 -18.64 -6.19
CA LEU A 738 9.85 -17.48 -7.04
C LEU A 738 10.99 -16.61 -6.46
N GLU A 739 11.58 -16.97 -5.32
CA GLU A 739 12.63 -16.16 -4.67
C GLU A 739 13.98 -16.15 -5.40
N ASN A 740 14.22 -17.11 -6.29
CA ASN A 740 15.47 -17.15 -7.03
C ASN A 740 15.63 -15.91 -7.91
N TYR A 741 16.81 -15.29 -7.83
CA TYR A 741 17.12 -14.11 -8.62
C TYR A 741 17.13 -14.44 -10.12
N ILE A 742 16.42 -13.62 -10.91
CA ILE A 742 16.43 -13.71 -12.36
C ILE A 742 17.02 -12.42 -12.92
N SER A 743 18.14 -12.57 -13.62
CA SER A 743 18.72 -11.47 -14.39
C SER A 743 17.93 -11.27 -15.69
N MET A 744 17.30 -10.11 -15.82
CA MET A 744 16.65 -9.67 -17.07
C MET A 744 17.63 -9.74 -18.24
N ILE A 745 18.87 -9.28 -18.04
CA ILE A 745 19.92 -9.26 -19.08
C ILE A 745 20.27 -10.68 -19.53
N SER A 746 20.46 -11.61 -18.57
CA SER A 746 20.73 -13.01 -18.92
C SER A 746 19.58 -13.62 -19.71
N PHE A 747 18.32 -13.35 -19.33
CA PHE A 747 17.15 -13.85 -20.04
C PHE A 747 17.09 -13.32 -21.48
N ILE A 748 17.26 -12.01 -21.68
CA ILE A 748 17.26 -11.40 -23.02
C ILE A 748 18.36 -12.01 -23.89
N ASN A 749 19.57 -12.13 -23.35
CA ASN A 749 20.71 -12.71 -24.08
C ASN A 749 20.50 -14.17 -24.46
N ASP A 750 19.84 -14.96 -23.61
CA ASP A 750 19.55 -16.36 -23.89
C ASP A 750 18.37 -16.51 -24.87
N PHE A 751 17.35 -15.64 -24.79
CA PHE A 751 16.18 -15.68 -25.69
C PHE A 751 16.49 -15.24 -27.12
N ARG A 752 17.43 -14.29 -27.29
CA ARG A 752 17.81 -13.75 -28.61
C ARG A 752 18.81 -14.63 -29.37
N LYS A 753 19.45 -15.60 -28.69
CA LYS A 753 20.31 -16.62 -29.31
C LYS A 753 19.46 -17.74 -29.90
#